data_AF-A0A959AU34-F1
#
_entry.id   AF-A0A959AU34-F1
#
_cell.length_a   1.000
_cell.length_b   1.000
_cell.length_c   1.000
_cell.angle_alpha   90.00
_cell.angle_beta   90.00
_cell.angle_gamma   90.00
#
_symmetry.space_group_name_H-M   'P 1'
#
loop_
_entity.id
_entity.type
_entity.pdbx_description
1 polymer ?
#
loop_
_entity_poly.entity_id
_entity_poly.type
_entity_poly.pdbx_seq_one_letter_code
_entity_poly.pdbx_strand_id
1 'polypeptide(L)'
;GGAAHPLLQRGRGASRTDGPSFRNCARAIWAEGASADIADNYMTACGFGVQVQLAQGRQVSVNNNRMEVSRTGIDLLNNAPLPILEVAGNDITTTSRGINVEETGIAFADAAIRSNTVTLAGKGFGLRLRGVNGLEASSNDIYMEQAVQTAAGIRVNGATNCTVRENYVAGPGPDNLFFSGLDVLDGSGSVFDCNTFTELGTGAEFEGSCMGSTVSTNTFLQGTLGLGRGLVYRNSLVIGQQSHTGNLWEVNSGLPNEGYEVAAAVSYGSGFPELAENSFLANDDTSPIYPISFDFPNLPPASQQQAEETWFPVDEEGIADTCLQNGGLEPIEVKDIHLKTARSEQLDEDYPGAMLWAAQLQLYRKLDVEEWPADEVLDSFYLANDTTLLSAFYQLEKGRDSLYRFLPTETAQIQQWGQELDGLIGFILEKDSLIAAGATGLENARDSLLNEAAGLCVAMDSLEQIILQARVGFAGTLLAANSALSDTAAYQTNEKLANKLFLNTIAQGGGTFDAQQVESLLFIAGQCPLSGGRAVHYARSLYQLVTDSTFVDVCEASSERVASGLPTGLEEEGSGIRIYPNPTSGELVVEGHCGRIDVTNQLGQPVWSRNLPEGEFRHLINLQGLPGGIYFLRAWLKNEPIYQARLIISN
;
A
#
# COMPACT_ATOMS: atom_id res chain seq x y z
N GLY A 1 21.75 -12.54 -10.03
CA GLY A 1 22.41 -11.29 -10.41
C GLY A 1 23.83 -11.40 -9.93
N GLY A 2 24.80 -11.02 -10.76
CA GLY A 2 26.16 -10.77 -10.26
C GLY A 2 26.17 -9.47 -9.46
N ALA A 3 27.24 -9.21 -8.71
CA ALA A 3 27.46 -8.03 -7.89
C ALA A 3 26.79 -6.80 -8.53
N ALA A 4 25.60 -6.47 -8.06
CA ALA A 4 24.77 -5.48 -8.71
C ALA A 4 25.45 -4.13 -8.47
N HIS A 5 26.22 -3.68 -9.46
CA HIS A 5 26.75 -2.33 -9.51
C HIS A 5 25.64 -1.38 -9.08
N PRO A 6 25.86 -0.54 -8.05
CA PRO A 6 24.84 0.43 -7.65
C PRO A 6 24.49 1.27 -8.87
N LEU A 7 23.19 1.41 -9.15
CA LEU A 7 22.74 2.37 -10.15
C LEU A 7 22.95 3.77 -9.57
N LEU A 8 24.07 4.38 -9.91
CA LEU A 8 24.34 5.78 -9.60
C LEU A 8 23.88 6.66 -10.77
N GLN A 9 22.83 7.45 -10.55
CA GLN A 9 22.33 8.39 -11.54
C GLN A 9 22.34 9.81 -10.95
N ARG A 10 23.03 10.72 -11.64
CA ARG A 10 23.06 12.16 -11.35
C ARG A 10 22.59 12.93 -12.58
N GLY A 11 21.55 13.73 -12.43
CA GLY A 11 21.01 14.53 -13.52
C GLY A 11 21.77 15.85 -13.73
N ARG A 12 21.20 16.70 -14.59
CA ARG A 12 21.78 18.01 -14.92
C ARG A 12 21.29 19.14 -14.00
N GLY A 13 20.61 18.78 -12.92
CA GLY A 13 19.84 19.67 -12.06
C GLY A 13 18.33 19.46 -12.21
N ALA A 14 17.60 19.81 -11.17
CA ALA A 14 16.15 19.66 -11.06
C ALA A 14 15.37 20.96 -11.34
N SER A 15 16.05 22.06 -11.70
CA SER A 15 15.40 23.35 -11.97
C SER A 15 14.61 23.34 -13.27
N ARG A 16 13.55 24.15 -13.35
CA ARG A 16 12.81 24.45 -14.60
C ARG A 16 13.69 25.02 -15.72
N THR A 17 14.83 25.60 -15.35
CA THR A 17 15.82 26.14 -16.30
C THR A 17 16.79 25.09 -16.83
N ASP A 18 16.86 23.93 -16.19
CA ASP A 18 17.76 22.85 -16.59
C ASP A 18 17.13 22.05 -17.73
N GLY A 19 17.98 21.55 -18.64
CA GLY A 19 17.52 20.63 -19.68
C GLY A 19 17.13 19.27 -19.08
N PRO A 20 16.07 18.60 -19.57
CA PRO A 20 15.64 17.32 -19.01
C PRO A 20 16.74 16.26 -19.14
N SER A 21 16.99 15.52 -18.06
CA SER A 21 17.83 14.31 -18.06
C SER A 21 17.16 13.21 -18.89
N PHE A 22 15.83 13.09 -18.77
CA PHE A 22 15.02 12.07 -19.46
C PHE A 22 13.76 12.71 -20.05
N ARG A 23 13.43 12.34 -21.30
CA ARG A 23 12.27 12.86 -22.01
C ARG A 23 11.66 11.82 -22.94
N ASN A 24 10.33 11.73 -22.98
CA ASN A 24 9.58 10.82 -23.86
C ASN A 24 9.92 9.33 -23.65
N CYS A 25 10.08 8.90 -22.39
CA CYS A 25 10.40 7.53 -22.03
C CYS A 25 9.18 6.80 -21.45
N ALA A 26 9.04 5.49 -21.69
CA ALA A 26 8.04 4.70 -20.97
C ALA A 26 8.34 4.69 -19.46
N ARG A 27 9.61 4.49 -19.09
CA ARG A 27 10.17 4.63 -17.74
C ARG A 27 11.46 5.45 -17.86
N ALA A 28 11.63 6.51 -17.07
CA ALA A 28 12.85 7.30 -17.14
C ALA A 28 14.03 6.57 -16.49
N ILE A 29 13.84 6.02 -15.29
CA ILE A 29 14.84 5.21 -14.60
C ILE A 29 14.19 3.94 -14.06
N TRP A 30 14.83 2.79 -14.29
CA TRP A 30 14.39 1.49 -13.79
C TRP A 30 15.58 0.72 -13.21
N ALA A 31 15.44 0.27 -11.96
CA ALA A 31 16.39 -0.61 -11.29
C ALA A 31 15.66 -1.87 -10.78
N GLU A 32 16.25 -3.04 -11.03
CA GLU A 32 15.77 -4.31 -10.52
C GLU A 32 16.92 -5.08 -9.87
N GLY A 33 16.73 -5.56 -8.64
CA GLY A 33 17.74 -6.39 -7.98
C GLY A 33 19.06 -5.68 -7.68
N ALA A 34 19.06 -4.34 -7.60
CA ALA A 34 20.26 -3.52 -7.47
C ALA A 34 20.06 -2.38 -6.44
N SER A 35 21.17 -1.90 -5.85
CA SER A 35 21.16 -0.64 -5.12
C SER A 35 20.88 0.49 -6.12
N ALA A 36 20.18 1.53 -5.70
CA ALA A 36 19.88 2.68 -6.55
C ALA A 36 20.13 3.98 -5.79
N ASP A 37 20.91 4.87 -6.37
CA ASP A 37 21.14 6.22 -5.87
C ASP A 37 20.90 7.21 -7.01
N ILE A 38 19.72 7.83 -6.97
CA ILE A 38 19.15 8.61 -8.07
C ILE A 38 18.89 10.03 -7.59
N ALA A 39 19.64 11.00 -8.14
CA ALA A 39 19.50 12.38 -7.73
C ALA A 39 19.59 13.42 -8.85
N ASP A 40 18.97 14.58 -8.60
CA ASP A 40 19.08 15.81 -9.40
C ASP A 40 18.63 15.66 -10.86
N ASN A 41 17.65 14.79 -11.13
CA ASN A 41 17.12 14.57 -12.47
C ASN A 41 15.86 15.39 -12.74
N TYR A 42 15.78 15.95 -13.95
CA TYR A 42 14.52 16.44 -14.51
C TYR A 42 13.98 15.43 -15.54
N MET A 43 12.79 14.89 -15.29
CA MET A 43 12.11 13.89 -16.12
C MET A 43 10.78 14.48 -16.62
N THR A 44 10.54 14.49 -17.92
CA THR A 44 9.30 15.08 -18.48
C THR A 44 8.76 14.25 -19.65
N ALA A 45 7.43 14.20 -19.77
CA ALA A 45 6.73 13.37 -20.76
C ALA A 45 7.12 11.89 -20.68
N CYS A 46 7.33 11.39 -19.46
CA CYS A 46 7.59 9.98 -19.20
C CYS A 46 6.34 9.29 -18.63
N GLY A 47 6.20 7.98 -18.87
CA GLY A 47 5.15 7.19 -18.23
C GLY A 47 5.42 7.06 -16.73
N PHE A 48 6.59 6.54 -16.39
CA PHE A 48 7.11 6.45 -15.02
C PHE A 48 8.35 7.32 -14.85
N GLY A 49 8.51 7.92 -13.67
CA GLY A 49 9.73 8.61 -13.28
C GLY A 49 10.80 7.60 -12.88
N VAL A 50 10.75 7.15 -11.63
CA VAL A 50 11.67 6.15 -11.07
C VAL A 50 10.90 4.89 -10.71
N GLN A 51 11.40 3.74 -11.15
CA GLN A 51 10.93 2.44 -10.66
C GLN A 51 12.10 1.65 -10.07
N VAL A 52 11.96 1.20 -8.82
CA VAL A 52 12.92 0.31 -8.16
C VAL A 52 12.17 -0.90 -7.64
N GLN A 53 12.65 -2.09 -7.99
CA GLN A 53 12.03 -3.34 -7.55
C GLN A 53 13.03 -4.40 -7.14
N LEU A 54 12.62 -5.29 -6.23
CA LEU A 54 13.42 -6.43 -5.79
C LEU A 54 14.80 -6.05 -5.22
N ALA A 55 14.91 -4.88 -4.59
CA ALA A 55 16.16 -4.37 -4.03
C ALA A 55 16.49 -4.94 -2.64
N GLN A 56 15.90 -6.06 -2.20
CA GLN A 56 16.08 -6.57 -0.83
C GLN A 56 17.55 -6.71 -0.42
N GLY A 57 17.88 -6.23 0.77
CA GLY A 57 19.24 -6.20 1.34
C GLY A 57 20.15 -5.14 0.72
N ARG A 58 19.62 -4.20 -0.07
CA ARG A 58 20.39 -3.15 -0.77
C ARG A 58 19.95 -1.75 -0.33
N GLN A 59 20.65 -0.72 -0.79
CA GLN A 59 20.30 0.67 -0.47
C GLN A 59 19.57 1.34 -1.63
N VAL A 60 18.53 2.11 -1.32
CA VAL A 60 17.75 2.86 -2.30
C VAL A 60 17.60 4.30 -1.83
N SER A 61 18.12 5.25 -2.61
CA SER A 61 17.92 6.69 -2.45
C SER A 61 17.39 7.31 -3.74
N VAL A 62 16.30 8.08 -3.63
CA VAL A 62 15.70 8.84 -4.74
C VAL A 62 15.48 10.26 -4.27
N ASN A 63 16.43 11.15 -4.55
CA ASN A 63 16.50 12.46 -3.91
C ASN A 63 16.54 13.63 -4.89
N ASN A 64 15.85 14.73 -4.58
CA ASN A 64 15.92 16.00 -5.33
C ASN A 64 15.64 15.86 -6.84
N ASN A 65 14.72 14.99 -7.23
CA ASN A 65 14.32 14.84 -8.63
C ASN A 65 13.05 15.63 -8.91
N ARG A 66 12.93 16.14 -10.14
CA ARG A 66 11.71 16.75 -10.66
C ARG A 66 11.11 15.87 -11.75
N MET A 67 9.83 15.53 -11.61
CA MET A 67 9.15 14.55 -12.46
C MET A 67 7.81 15.10 -12.95
N GLU A 68 7.63 15.16 -14.26
CA GLU A 68 6.35 15.46 -14.92
C GLU A 68 5.96 14.23 -15.73
N VAL A 69 5.14 13.36 -15.14
CA VAL A 69 4.89 12.00 -15.64
C VAL A 69 3.40 11.72 -15.80
N SER A 70 3.04 10.77 -16.66
CA SER A 70 1.64 10.46 -16.94
C SER A 70 1.06 9.30 -16.11
N ARG A 71 1.90 8.50 -15.43
CA ARG A 71 1.47 7.36 -14.60
C ARG A 71 1.99 7.51 -13.17
N THR A 72 3.20 7.03 -12.89
CA THR A 72 3.74 6.97 -11.53
C THR A 72 5.03 7.80 -11.43
N GLY A 73 5.11 8.68 -10.43
CA GLY A 73 6.33 9.42 -10.12
C GLY A 73 7.44 8.47 -9.68
N ILE A 74 7.29 7.92 -8.48
CA ILE A 74 8.22 6.96 -7.88
C ILE A 74 7.47 5.69 -7.53
N ASP A 75 7.96 4.55 -8.02
CA ASP A 75 7.33 3.24 -7.87
C ASP A 75 8.33 2.25 -7.23
N LEU A 76 8.06 1.89 -5.97
CA LEU A 76 8.90 1.02 -5.15
C LEU A 76 8.16 -0.31 -4.91
N LEU A 77 8.64 -1.39 -5.52
CA LEU A 77 7.94 -2.67 -5.54
C LEU A 77 8.77 -3.79 -4.93
N ASN A 78 8.31 -4.35 -3.82
CA ASN A 78 8.92 -5.50 -3.14
C ASN A 78 10.42 -5.27 -2.92
N ASN A 79 10.79 -4.17 -2.27
CA ASN A 79 12.17 -3.84 -1.94
C ASN A 79 12.53 -4.20 -0.49
N ALA A 80 11.54 -4.37 0.40
CA ALA A 80 11.77 -4.68 1.80
C ALA A 80 12.37 -6.10 1.99
N PRO A 81 13.36 -6.26 2.88
CA PRO A 81 13.92 -5.22 3.74
C PRO A 81 15.06 -4.46 3.05
N LEU A 82 15.14 -3.16 3.27
CA LEU A 82 16.29 -2.33 2.91
C LEU A 82 16.98 -1.87 4.21
N PRO A 83 18.33 -1.90 4.28
CA PRO A 83 19.06 -1.24 5.36
C PRO A 83 18.80 0.26 5.40
N ILE A 84 18.62 0.89 4.23
CA ILE A 84 18.25 2.30 4.08
C ILE A 84 17.34 2.43 2.85
N LEU A 85 16.16 3.04 3.05
CA LEU A 85 15.33 3.61 2.00
C LEU A 85 15.16 5.11 2.25
N GLU A 86 15.54 5.95 1.30
CA GLU A 86 15.29 7.38 1.35
C GLU A 86 14.64 7.88 0.06
N VAL A 87 13.49 8.52 0.19
CA VAL A 87 12.86 9.27 -0.90
C VAL A 87 12.64 10.69 -0.41
N ALA A 88 13.51 11.62 -0.80
CA ALA A 88 13.50 12.96 -0.23
C ALA A 88 13.59 14.11 -1.24
N GLY A 89 12.85 15.20 -0.99
CA GLY A 89 13.02 16.44 -1.75
C GLY A 89 12.58 16.36 -3.21
N ASN A 90 11.75 15.39 -3.61
CA ASN A 90 11.30 15.25 -4.99
C ASN A 90 10.08 16.13 -5.27
N ASP A 91 10.03 16.74 -6.46
CA ASP A 91 8.89 17.48 -7.00
C ASP A 91 8.21 16.66 -8.10
N ILE A 92 7.04 16.11 -7.82
CA ILE A 92 6.34 15.15 -8.68
C ILE A 92 5.01 15.73 -9.13
N THR A 93 4.83 15.91 -10.42
CA THR A 93 3.54 16.18 -11.06
C THR A 93 3.08 14.96 -11.84
N THR A 94 1.88 14.46 -11.55
CA THR A 94 1.35 13.24 -12.17
C THR A 94 -0.17 13.26 -12.30
N THR A 95 -0.72 12.44 -13.18
CA THR A 95 -2.17 12.24 -13.33
C THR A 95 -2.69 10.96 -12.66
N SER A 96 -1.81 10.14 -12.06
CA SER A 96 -2.23 8.87 -11.43
C SER A 96 -1.63 8.61 -10.05
N ARG A 97 -0.33 8.32 -9.95
CA ARG A 97 0.32 7.93 -8.68
C ARG A 97 1.54 8.80 -8.43
N GLY A 98 1.62 9.45 -7.28
CA GLY A 98 2.82 10.22 -6.91
C GLY A 98 3.97 9.30 -6.51
N ILE A 99 3.92 8.83 -5.27
CA ILE A 99 4.87 7.87 -4.70
C ILE A 99 4.10 6.62 -4.31
N ASN A 100 4.53 5.47 -4.81
CA ASN A 100 3.92 4.17 -4.55
C ASN A 100 4.92 3.25 -3.87
N VAL A 101 4.57 2.68 -2.72
CA VAL A 101 5.34 1.65 -2.03
C VAL A 101 4.45 0.43 -1.81
N GLU A 102 4.84 -0.69 -2.43
CA GLU A 102 4.13 -1.96 -2.27
C GLU A 102 5.08 -3.06 -1.80
N GLU A 103 4.83 -3.57 -0.60
CA GLU A 103 5.67 -4.53 0.10
C GLU A 103 4.82 -5.71 0.63
N THR A 104 5.46 -6.69 1.27
CA THR A 104 4.81 -7.93 1.73
C THR A 104 4.82 -8.13 3.24
N GLY A 105 4.89 -7.03 3.99
CA GLY A 105 4.87 -7.00 5.46
C GLY A 105 6.23 -7.22 6.11
N ILE A 106 7.29 -7.42 5.32
CA ILE A 106 8.65 -7.51 5.85
C ILE A 106 9.09 -6.13 6.34
N ALA A 107 9.62 -6.08 7.56
CA ALA A 107 10.01 -4.82 8.19
C ALA A 107 11.19 -4.15 7.48
N PHE A 108 11.08 -2.84 7.25
CA PHE A 108 12.24 -2.01 6.97
C PHE A 108 13.10 -1.84 8.23
N ALA A 109 14.42 -1.67 8.03
CA ALA A 109 15.32 -1.33 9.13
C ALA A 109 15.34 0.19 9.36
N ASP A 110 15.45 0.95 8.28
CA ASP A 110 15.40 2.41 8.24
C ASP A 110 14.83 2.83 6.87
N ALA A 111 13.63 3.40 6.87
CA ALA A 111 12.92 3.79 5.65
C ALA A 111 12.14 5.08 5.85
N ALA A 112 12.44 6.08 5.02
CA ALA A 112 11.82 7.40 5.08
C ALA A 112 11.41 7.94 3.70
N ILE A 113 10.21 8.50 3.64
CA ILE A 113 9.68 9.30 2.52
C ILE A 113 9.39 10.68 3.06
N ARG A 114 10.24 11.66 2.75
CA ARG A 114 10.18 12.96 3.42
C ARG A 114 10.37 14.17 2.54
N SER A 115 9.70 15.26 2.88
CA SER A 115 9.90 16.55 2.21
C SER A 115 9.71 16.48 0.68
N ASN A 116 8.81 15.62 0.21
CA ASN A 116 8.45 15.56 -1.20
C ASN A 116 7.22 16.44 -1.46
N THR A 117 7.19 17.05 -2.63
CA THR A 117 6.01 17.74 -3.14
C THR A 117 5.37 16.88 -4.23
N VAL A 118 4.09 16.55 -4.07
CA VAL A 118 3.31 15.76 -5.04
C VAL A 118 2.10 16.55 -5.49
N THR A 119 2.02 16.83 -6.79
CA THR A 119 0.85 17.43 -7.43
C THR A 119 0.13 16.37 -8.25
N LEU A 120 -1.09 16.03 -7.85
CA LEU A 120 -1.94 15.02 -8.48
C LEU A 120 -3.05 15.70 -9.31
N ALA A 121 -2.93 15.60 -10.63
CA ALA A 121 -3.84 16.17 -11.60
C ALA A 121 -4.87 15.15 -12.15
N GLY A 122 -5.15 14.05 -11.45
CA GLY A 122 -6.10 13.03 -11.90
C GLY A 122 -6.49 12.02 -10.81
N LYS A 123 -7.08 10.89 -11.20
CA LYS A 123 -7.49 9.79 -10.30
C LYS A 123 -6.27 9.03 -9.77
N GLY A 124 -6.23 8.82 -8.47
CA GLY A 124 -5.29 7.89 -7.84
C GLY A 124 -4.89 8.37 -6.46
N PHE A 125 -3.59 8.50 -6.22
CA PHE A 125 -3.09 8.90 -4.91
C PHE A 125 -1.77 9.65 -4.96
N GLY A 126 -1.57 10.55 -4.00
CA GLY A 126 -0.31 11.27 -3.83
C GLY A 126 0.79 10.35 -3.29
N LEU A 127 0.51 9.65 -2.19
CA LEU A 127 1.39 8.67 -1.56
C LEU A 127 0.60 7.41 -1.21
N ARG A 128 1.15 6.22 -1.50
CA ARG A 128 0.58 4.95 -1.03
C ARG A 128 1.61 4.08 -0.32
N LEU A 129 1.20 3.55 0.83
CA LEU A 129 1.91 2.51 1.59
C LEU A 129 1.03 1.25 1.62
N ARG A 130 1.40 0.20 0.88
CA ARG A 130 0.69 -1.09 0.90
C ARG A 130 1.57 -2.21 1.39
N GLY A 131 1.11 -2.95 2.40
CA GLY A 131 1.86 -4.07 2.96
C GLY A 131 3.23 -3.64 3.51
N VAL A 132 3.38 -2.37 3.87
CA VAL A 132 4.63 -1.79 4.37
C VAL A 132 4.73 -2.04 5.88
N ASN A 133 5.94 -2.26 6.39
CA ASN A 133 6.17 -2.41 7.82
C ASN A 133 7.39 -1.56 8.25
N GLY A 134 7.19 -0.60 9.17
CA GLY A 134 8.29 0.20 9.71
C GLY A 134 8.80 1.33 8.81
N LEU A 135 7.93 2.05 8.08
CA LEU A 135 8.30 3.19 7.23
C LEU A 135 7.77 4.52 7.81
N GLU A 136 8.60 5.57 7.76
CA GLU A 136 8.19 6.94 8.06
C GLU A 136 7.85 7.73 6.79
N ALA A 137 6.65 8.31 6.72
CA ALA A 137 6.23 9.26 5.71
C ALA A 137 6.02 10.63 6.38
N SER A 138 6.98 11.53 6.23
CA SER A 138 6.98 12.80 6.98
C SER A 138 7.21 14.07 6.18
N SER A 139 6.52 15.14 6.58
CA SER A 139 6.71 16.48 6.01
C SER A 139 6.53 16.53 4.47
N ASN A 140 5.65 15.71 3.90
CA ASN A 140 5.33 15.75 2.47
C ASN A 140 4.17 16.70 2.19
N ASP A 141 4.26 17.45 1.10
CA ASP A 141 3.21 18.35 0.60
C ASP A 141 2.49 17.68 -0.58
N ILE A 142 1.19 17.43 -0.45
CA ILE A 142 0.39 16.74 -1.45
C ILE A 142 -0.79 17.63 -1.87
N TYR A 143 -0.83 17.98 -3.15
CA TYR A 143 -1.86 18.83 -3.75
C TYR A 143 -2.66 18.02 -4.78
N MET A 144 -3.99 18.03 -4.68
CA MET A 144 -4.89 17.42 -5.66
C MET A 144 -5.61 18.51 -6.45
N GLU A 145 -5.50 18.54 -7.77
CA GLU A 145 -5.89 19.71 -8.59
C GLU A 145 -7.23 19.60 -9.35
N GLN A 146 -7.87 18.43 -9.41
CA GLN A 146 -9.07 18.23 -10.25
C GLN A 146 -10.36 17.90 -9.51
N ALA A 147 -11.29 18.85 -9.42
CA ALA A 147 -12.56 18.74 -8.69
C ALA A 147 -13.61 17.70 -9.20
N VAL A 148 -13.28 16.75 -10.08
CA VAL A 148 -14.25 15.77 -10.62
C VAL A 148 -13.80 14.31 -10.51
N GLN A 149 -12.72 14.03 -9.80
CA GLN A 149 -12.09 12.72 -9.73
C GLN A 149 -11.97 12.25 -8.27
N THR A 150 -12.10 10.94 -8.03
CA THR A 150 -11.81 10.33 -6.72
C THR A 150 -10.30 10.18 -6.57
N ALA A 151 -9.71 10.73 -5.51
CA ALA A 151 -8.32 10.46 -5.15
C ALA A 151 -8.09 10.51 -3.63
N ALA A 152 -6.98 9.93 -3.20
CA ALA A 152 -6.50 10.04 -1.83
C ALA A 152 -5.17 10.81 -1.80
N GLY A 153 -4.98 11.71 -0.84
CA GLY A 153 -3.66 12.32 -0.64
C GLY A 153 -2.66 11.25 -0.23
N ILE A 154 -2.92 10.61 0.90
CA ILE A 154 -2.14 9.50 1.46
C ILE A 154 -3.05 8.29 1.64
N ARG A 155 -2.63 7.14 1.12
CA ARG A 155 -3.33 5.86 1.28
C ARG A 155 -2.47 4.83 2.01
N VAL A 156 -3.02 4.21 3.04
CA VAL A 156 -2.35 3.19 3.86
C VAL A 156 -3.19 1.92 3.83
N ASN A 157 -2.65 0.84 3.26
CA ASN A 157 -3.38 -0.43 3.08
C ASN A 157 -2.58 -1.62 3.61
N GLY A 158 -3.02 -2.23 4.71
CA GLY A 158 -2.32 -3.38 5.31
C GLY A 158 -0.90 -3.03 5.74
N ALA A 159 -0.63 -1.77 6.06
CA ALA A 159 0.66 -1.34 6.55
C ALA A 159 0.68 -1.42 8.08
N THR A 160 1.81 -1.80 8.66
CA THR A 160 1.96 -1.93 10.10
C THR A 160 3.13 -1.11 10.62
N ASN A 161 3.03 -0.60 11.85
CA ASN A 161 4.15 0.08 12.51
C ASN A 161 4.75 1.22 11.66
N CYS A 162 3.93 1.91 10.87
CA CYS A 162 4.36 3.03 10.05
C CYS A 162 4.08 4.35 10.78
N THR A 163 4.83 5.38 10.43
CA THR A 163 4.62 6.73 10.98
C THR A 163 4.29 7.67 9.83
N VAL A 164 3.07 8.22 9.82
CA VAL A 164 2.61 9.21 8.86
C VAL A 164 2.45 10.52 9.62
N ARG A 165 3.43 11.42 9.48
CA ARG A 165 3.48 12.62 10.32
C ARG A 165 3.83 13.92 9.61
N GLU A 166 3.33 15.04 10.11
CA GLU A 166 3.66 16.38 9.60
C GLU A 166 3.36 16.58 8.10
N ASN A 167 2.50 15.75 7.48
CA ASN A 167 2.19 15.91 6.07
C ASN A 167 1.11 16.97 5.87
N TYR A 168 1.21 17.72 4.78
CA TYR A 168 0.21 18.68 4.36
C TYR A 168 -0.52 18.15 3.13
N VAL A 169 -1.83 17.98 3.22
CA VAL A 169 -2.66 17.45 2.13
C VAL A 169 -3.78 18.43 1.81
N ALA A 170 -3.80 18.91 0.57
CA ALA A 170 -4.78 19.86 0.09
C ALA A 170 -5.54 19.33 -1.14
N GLY A 171 -6.86 19.48 -1.13
CA GLY A 171 -7.71 19.22 -2.30
C GLY A 171 -7.83 20.42 -3.25
N PRO A 172 -8.60 20.29 -4.34
CA PRO A 172 -8.63 21.28 -5.43
C PRO A 172 -9.47 22.53 -5.13
N GLY A 173 -9.95 22.68 -3.89
CA GLY A 173 -10.91 23.70 -3.50
C GLY A 173 -12.33 23.14 -3.33
N PRO A 174 -13.34 24.01 -3.30
CA PRO A 174 -14.41 23.83 -2.33
C PRO A 174 -15.57 22.90 -2.72
N ASP A 175 -15.61 22.40 -3.96
CA ASP A 175 -16.75 21.62 -4.47
C ASP A 175 -16.63 20.10 -4.28
N ASN A 176 -15.59 19.59 -3.60
CA ASN A 176 -15.22 18.19 -3.79
C ASN A 176 -15.35 17.27 -2.56
N LEU A 177 -16.41 16.45 -2.59
CA LEU A 177 -16.72 15.40 -1.61
C LEU A 177 -15.97 14.07 -1.81
N PHE A 178 -15.25 13.92 -2.92
CA PHE A 178 -14.68 12.65 -3.40
C PHE A 178 -13.19 12.49 -3.12
N PHE A 179 -12.56 13.48 -2.47
CA PHE A 179 -11.15 13.43 -2.06
C PHE A 179 -11.02 13.12 -0.58
N SER A 180 -10.17 12.15 -0.27
CA SER A 180 -9.74 11.84 1.09
C SER A 180 -8.32 12.35 1.31
N GLY A 181 -8.05 13.00 2.42
CA GLY A 181 -6.70 13.44 2.79
C GLY A 181 -5.82 12.25 3.15
N LEU A 182 -6.27 11.49 4.14
CA LEU A 182 -5.71 10.24 4.60
C LEU A 182 -6.75 9.12 4.55
N ASP A 183 -6.43 8.01 3.91
CA ASP A 183 -7.30 6.84 3.71
C ASP A 183 -6.59 5.59 4.24
N VAL A 184 -7.07 5.03 5.36
CA VAL A 184 -6.44 3.93 6.08
C VAL A 184 -7.35 2.71 6.11
N LEU A 185 -6.84 1.59 5.59
CA LEU A 185 -7.42 0.26 5.69
C LEU A 185 -6.38 -0.70 6.26
N ASP A 186 -6.67 -1.33 7.39
CA ASP A 186 -5.74 -2.25 8.08
C ASP A 186 -4.38 -1.61 8.43
N GLY A 187 -4.40 -0.45 9.10
CA GLY A 187 -3.20 0.33 9.44
C GLY A 187 -2.60 0.05 10.82
N SER A 188 -2.58 -1.19 11.31
CA SER A 188 -2.29 -1.53 12.73
C SER A 188 -0.93 -1.05 13.25
N GLY A 189 -0.87 -0.66 14.52
CA GLY A 189 0.36 -0.25 15.19
C GLY A 189 1.01 1.03 14.63
N SER A 190 0.30 1.79 13.81
CA SER A 190 0.85 2.95 13.09
C SER A 190 0.51 4.26 13.79
N VAL A 191 1.32 5.28 13.56
CA VAL A 191 1.14 6.63 14.12
C VAL A 191 0.73 7.59 13.01
N PHE A 192 -0.40 8.27 13.20
CA PHE A 192 -0.93 9.30 12.30
C PHE A 192 -0.97 10.62 13.06
N ASP A 193 0.10 11.41 12.95
CA ASP A 193 0.36 12.53 13.86
C ASP A 193 0.67 13.86 13.14
N CYS A 194 0.29 15.02 13.66
CA CYS A 194 0.67 16.32 13.10
C CYS A 194 0.28 16.59 11.64
N ASN A 195 -0.60 15.81 11.01
CA ASN A 195 -0.95 16.03 9.61
C ASN A 195 -1.99 17.15 9.48
N THR A 196 -1.92 17.91 8.40
CA THR A 196 -2.90 18.95 8.07
C THR A 196 -3.68 18.57 6.81
N PHE A 197 -5.00 18.57 6.92
CA PHE A 197 -5.92 18.24 5.83
C PHE A 197 -6.81 19.44 5.54
N THR A 198 -6.83 19.93 4.29
CA THR A 198 -7.62 21.12 3.92
C THR A 198 -8.21 21.04 2.51
N GLU A 199 -9.36 21.68 2.29
CA GLU A 199 -10.05 21.71 0.98
C GLU A 199 -10.38 20.31 0.43
N LEU A 200 -10.77 19.39 1.33
CA LEU A 200 -11.06 17.98 1.03
C LEU A 200 -12.51 17.60 1.33
N GLY A 201 -12.98 16.53 0.70
CA GLY A 201 -14.27 15.92 1.02
C GLY A 201 -14.22 15.11 2.30
N THR A 202 -13.06 14.56 2.64
CA THR A 202 -12.79 13.84 3.88
C THR A 202 -11.36 14.11 4.31
N GLY A 203 -11.15 14.55 5.55
CA GLY A 203 -9.82 14.78 6.10
C GLY A 203 -9.08 13.46 6.29
N ALA A 204 -9.54 12.62 7.20
CA ALA A 204 -9.04 11.27 7.41
C ALA A 204 -10.17 10.23 7.51
N GLU A 205 -9.96 9.05 6.95
CA GLU A 205 -10.85 7.90 7.12
C GLU A 205 -10.10 6.63 7.54
N PHE A 206 -10.75 5.83 8.38
CA PHE A 206 -10.20 4.59 8.95
C PHE A 206 -11.18 3.43 8.84
N GLU A 207 -10.68 2.27 8.42
CA GLU A 207 -11.40 1.01 8.27
C GLU A 207 -10.50 -0.19 8.63
N GLY A 208 -11.12 -1.30 9.03
CA GLY A 208 -10.42 -2.56 9.25
C GLY A 208 -9.56 -2.55 10.52
N SER A 209 -8.58 -3.45 10.56
CA SER A 209 -7.77 -3.65 11.77
C SER A 209 -6.70 -2.56 11.88
N CYS A 210 -6.98 -1.56 12.70
CA CYS A 210 -6.05 -0.48 13.05
C CYS A 210 -5.57 -0.60 14.51
N MET A 211 -5.64 -1.80 15.10
CA MET A 211 -5.38 -2.01 16.52
C MET A 211 -4.00 -1.48 16.92
N GLY A 212 -3.98 -0.70 18.00
CA GLY A 212 -2.76 -0.15 18.57
C GLY A 212 -2.14 0.97 17.74
N SER A 213 -2.90 1.55 16.81
CA SER A 213 -2.55 2.77 16.10
C SER A 213 -3.03 4.01 16.86
N THR A 214 -2.34 5.13 16.65
CA THR A 214 -2.63 6.42 17.27
C THR A 214 -3.00 7.44 16.20
N VAL A 215 -4.08 8.20 16.44
CA VAL A 215 -4.50 9.33 15.62
C VAL A 215 -4.44 10.58 16.49
N SER A 216 -3.38 11.36 16.36
CA SER A 216 -3.08 12.47 17.28
C SER A 216 -2.68 13.75 16.56
N THR A 217 -2.98 14.89 17.15
CA THR A 217 -2.53 16.23 16.76
C THR A 217 -2.75 16.61 15.29
N ASN A 218 -3.66 15.92 14.60
CA ASN A 218 -3.99 16.21 13.21
C ASN A 218 -4.92 17.43 13.16
N THR A 219 -4.75 18.26 12.14
CA THR A 219 -5.60 19.41 11.88
C THR A 219 -6.52 19.12 10.69
N PHE A 220 -7.80 19.00 10.98
CA PHE A 220 -8.88 18.96 10.00
C PHE A 220 -9.37 20.38 9.77
N LEU A 221 -8.86 21.02 8.71
CA LEU A 221 -9.22 22.39 8.36
C LEU A 221 -10.41 22.38 7.39
N GLN A 222 -11.50 23.01 7.80
CA GLN A 222 -12.69 23.16 6.98
C GLN A 222 -12.37 23.85 5.64
N GLY A 223 -12.80 23.23 4.54
CA GLY A 223 -12.68 23.80 3.18
C GLY A 223 -13.63 24.98 2.93
N THR A 224 -13.40 25.72 1.84
CA THR A 224 -14.01 27.04 1.59
C THR A 224 -15.56 27.04 1.48
N LEU A 225 -16.20 25.91 1.16
CA LEU A 225 -17.68 25.79 1.17
C LEU A 225 -18.25 24.99 2.34
N GLY A 226 -17.39 24.43 3.20
CA GLY A 226 -17.80 23.59 4.31
C GLY A 226 -18.29 22.20 3.93
N LEU A 227 -18.29 21.78 2.67
CA LEU A 227 -18.98 20.55 2.22
C LEU A 227 -18.40 19.23 2.78
N GLY A 228 -17.19 19.24 3.36
CA GLY A 228 -16.45 18.03 3.71
C GLY A 228 -16.83 17.36 5.04
N ARG A 229 -16.06 16.31 5.37
CA ARG A 229 -16.00 15.61 6.66
C ARG A 229 -14.58 15.74 7.22
N GLY A 230 -14.43 15.95 8.53
CA GLY A 230 -13.10 15.98 9.16
C GLY A 230 -12.55 14.57 9.32
N LEU A 231 -13.12 13.83 10.26
CA LEU A 231 -12.76 12.44 10.59
C LEU A 231 -13.91 11.48 10.23
N VAL A 232 -13.58 10.33 9.64
CA VAL A 232 -14.54 9.27 9.32
C VAL A 232 -14.08 7.92 9.86
N TYR A 233 -14.86 7.30 10.73
CA TYR A 233 -14.71 5.89 11.10
C TYR A 233 -15.73 5.07 10.31
N ARG A 234 -15.23 4.16 9.45
CA ARG A 234 -16.05 3.24 8.66
C ARG A 234 -16.55 2.08 9.53
N ASN A 235 -17.48 1.29 9.01
CA ASN A 235 -17.86 0.00 9.61
C ASN A 235 -16.62 -0.89 9.75
N SER A 236 -16.64 -1.79 10.73
CA SER A 236 -15.59 -2.79 10.94
C SER A 236 -14.22 -2.18 11.24
N LEU A 237 -14.20 -1.06 11.97
CA LEU A 237 -12.98 -0.48 12.49
C LEU A 237 -12.67 -1.07 13.87
N VAL A 238 -11.42 -1.51 14.03
CA VAL A 238 -10.86 -1.94 15.32
C VAL A 238 -9.59 -1.12 15.53
N ILE A 239 -9.68 0.03 16.19
CA ILE A 239 -8.53 0.93 16.45
C ILE A 239 -8.23 1.07 17.95
N GLY A 240 -9.27 1.01 18.79
CA GLY A 240 -9.16 1.22 20.22
C GLY A 240 -9.28 2.70 20.61
N GLN A 241 -9.56 2.95 21.89
CA GLN A 241 -9.73 4.30 22.43
C GLN A 241 -8.47 5.16 22.21
N GLN A 242 -8.69 6.40 21.79
CA GLN A 242 -7.71 7.45 21.52
C GLN A 242 -7.78 8.48 22.65
N SER A 243 -6.80 8.48 23.56
CA SER A 243 -6.86 9.32 24.77
C SER A 243 -6.07 10.60 24.61
N HIS A 244 -6.72 11.75 24.88
CA HIS A 244 -6.11 13.09 24.93
C HIS A 244 -5.26 13.46 23.71
N THR A 245 -5.63 12.95 22.54
CA THR A 245 -4.78 12.95 21.35
C THR A 245 -4.65 14.31 20.66
N GLY A 246 -5.35 15.36 21.10
CA GLY A 246 -5.12 16.74 20.64
C GLY A 246 -5.42 17.04 19.17
N ASN A 247 -6.26 16.25 18.50
CA ASN A 247 -6.70 16.56 17.14
C ASN A 247 -7.54 17.84 17.12
N LEU A 248 -7.46 18.60 16.02
CA LEU A 248 -8.09 19.91 15.84
C LEU A 248 -9.09 19.88 14.67
N TRP A 249 -10.31 20.36 14.91
CA TRP A 249 -11.34 20.62 13.92
C TRP A 249 -11.49 22.13 13.72
N GLU A 250 -10.62 22.69 12.89
CA GLU A 250 -10.57 24.13 12.65
C GLU A 250 -11.62 24.56 11.62
N VAL A 251 -12.31 25.65 11.94
CA VAL A 251 -13.34 26.28 11.10
C VAL A 251 -12.74 27.56 10.53
N ASN A 252 -12.85 27.79 9.23
CA ASN A 252 -12.28 28.98 8.62
C ASN A 252 -13.24 30.17 8.81
N SER A 253 -12.94 31.03 9.78
CA SER A 253 -13.79 32.15 10.17
C SER A 253 -13.93 33.16 9.01
N GLY A 254 -15.18 33.42 8.58
CA GLY A 254 -15.48 34.38 7.51
C GLY A 254 -16.02 33.78 6.20
N LEU A 255 -16.27 32.46 6.17
CA LEU A 255 -16.92 31.79 5.05
C LEU A 255 -18.47 31.81 5.15
N PRO A 256 -19.20 31.68 4.03
CA PRO A 256 -20.67 31.75 4.03
C PRO A 256 -21.35 30.60 4.80
N ASN A 257 -20.66 29.45 4.90
CA ASN A 257 -21.09 28.28 5.65
C ASN A 257 -20.09 28.07 6.79
N GLU A 258 -20.49 28.41 8.02
CA GLU A 258 -19.70 28.10 9.21
C GLU A 258 -19.90 26.61 9.53
N GLY A 259 -18.83 25.81 9.38
CA GLY A 259 -18.80 24.40 9.76
C GLY A 259 -18.91 23.37 8.63
N TYR A 260 -18.87 22.09 9.02
CA TYR A 260 -18.92 20.94 8.11
C TYR A 260 -20.37 20.67 7.68
N GLU A 261 -20.64 20.53 6.38
CA GLU A 261 -21.98 20.30 5.80
C GLU A 261 -22.52 18.93 6.18
N VAL A 262 -21.66 17.91 6.21
CA VAL A 262 -22.00 16.59 6.76
C VAL A 262 -21.77 16.63 8.27
N ALA A 263 -20.50 16.47 8.70
CA ALA A 263 -20.11 16.62 10.09
C ALA A 263 -18.58 16.72 10.23
N ALA A 264 -18.12 17.33 11.32
CA ALA A 264 -16.70 17.37 11.67
C ALA A 264 -16.16 15.97 11.99
N ALA A 265 -16.98 15.12 12.62
CA ALA A 265 -16.69 13.71 12.86
C ALA A 265 -17.87 12.83 12.45
N VAL A 266 -17.61 11.75 11.72
CA VAL A 266 -18.63 10.78 11.27
C VAL A 266 -18.22 9.39 11.70
N SER A 267 -19.15 8.65 12.32
CA SER A 267 -18.96 7.22 12.58
C SER A 267 -20.07 6.41 11.96
N TYR A 268 -19.69 5.42 11.16
CA TYR A 268 -20.62 4.42 10.66
C TYR A 268 -20.77 3.23 11.64
N GLY A 269 -20.20 3.30 12.84
CA GLY A 269 -20.39 2.29 13.87
C GLY A 269 -21.87 1.98 14.12
N SER A 270 -22.18 0.69 14.24
CA SER A 270 -23.54 0.16 14.26
C SER A 270 -24.16 0.07 15.67
N GLY A 271 -23.35 0.24 16.72
CA GLY A 271 -23.78 0.17 18.10
C GLY A 271 -22.88 0.90 19.11
N PHE A 272 -23.42 1.18 20.29
CA PHE A 272 -22.71 1.85 21.38
C PHE A 272 -21.44 1.13 21.87
N PRO A 273 -21.38 -0.21 21.97
CA PRO A 273 -20.15 -0.91 22.35
C PRO A 273 -19.00 -0.63 21.38
N GLU A 274 -19.26 -0.67 20.07
CA GLU A 274 -18.28 -0.37 19.02
C GLU A 274 -17.80 1.09 19.10
N LEU A 275 -18.71 2.03 19.33
CA LEU A 275 -18.36 3.45 19.52
C LEU A 275 -17.48 3.67 20.75
N ALA A 276 -17.79 3.00 21.87
CA ALA A 276 -17.03 3.12 23.11
C ALA A 276 -15.61 2.51 22.96
N GLU A 277 -15.49 1.41 22.23
CA GLU A 277 -14.21 0.75 21.97
C GLU A 277 -13.29 1.59 21.08
N ASN A 278 -13.87 2.37 20.16
CA ASN A 278 -13.15 3.22 19.21
C ASN A 278 -13.33 4.72 19.53
N SER A 279 -13.45 5.07 20.82
CA SER A 279 -13.75 6.44 21.26
C SER A 279 -12.52 7.35 21.27
N PHE A 280 -12.75 8.66 21.29
CA PHE A 280 -11.76 9.68 21.63
C PHE A 280 -12.06 10.20 23.04
N LEU A 281 -11.14 10.01 23.99
CA LEU A 281 -11.26 10.66 25.29
C LEU A 281 -10.75 12.11 25.16
N ALA A 282 -11.69 13.05 24.94
CA ALA A 282 -11.40 14.45 24.68
C ALA A 282 -11.15 15.21 25.99
N ASN A 283 -10.31 16.25 25.93
CA ASN A 283 -9.94 17.05 27.11
C ASN A 283 -10.99 18.08 27.49
N ASP A 284 -11.72 18.61 26.52
CA ASP A 284 -12.87 19.49 26.72
C ASP A 284 -13.89 19.28 25.58
N ASP A 285 -15.06 19.91 25.69
CA ASP A 285 -16.15 19.89 24.71
C ASP A 285 -16.14 21.13 23.79
N THR A 286 -14.98 21.79 23.65
CA THR A 286 -14.87 23.06 22.93
C THR A 286 -14.04 22.95 21.65
N SER A 287 -14.55 23.58 20.59
CA SER A 287 -13.80 23.77 19.36
C SER A 287 -12.52 24.61 19.62
N PRO A 288 -11.38 24.31 18.99
CA PRO A 288 -11.21 23.31 17.93
C PRO A 288 -10.80 21.91 18.41
N ILE A 289 -10.58 21.65 19.71
CA ILE A 289 -10.12 20.34 20.16
C ILE A 289 -11.25 19.29 20.25
N TYR A 290 -12.50 19.75 20.20
CA TYR A 290 -13.70 18.95 20.07
C TYR A 290 -14.38 19.19 18.71
N PRO A 291 -14.87 18.15 18.00
CA PRO A 291 -15.60 18.31 16.75
C PRO A 291 -16.85 19.19 16.94
N ILE A 292 -17.05 20.16 16.06
CA ILE A 292 -18.23 21.06 16.12
C ILE A 292 -19.55 20.40 15.72
N SER A 293 -19.50 19.21 15.11
CA SER A 293 -20.67 18.46 14.67
C SER A 293 -20.35 16.98 14.48
N PHE A 294 -21.36 16.14 14.72
CA PHE A 294 -21.29 14.69 14.59
C PHE A 294 -22.37 14.16 13.65
N ASP A 295 -22.07 13.04 12.98
CA ASP A 295 -23.07 12.25 12.26
C ASP A 295 -22.85 10.75 12.50
N PHE A 296 -23.94 10.04 12.79
CA PHE A 296 -23.97 8.59 13.00
C PHE A 296 -24.99 7.94 12.06
N PRO A 297 -24.65 7.72 10.77
CA PRO A 297 -25.62 7.31 9.75
C PRO A 297 -26.33 5.98 10.03
N ASN A 298 -25.67 5.07 10.76
CA ASN A 298 -26.19 3.75 11.07
C ASN A 298 -26.99 3.69 12.38
N LEU A 299 -27.08 4.81 13.12
CA LEU A 299 -27.86 4.90 14.35
C LEU A 299 -29.18 5.67 14.15
N PRO A 300 -30.25 5.28 14.87
CA PRO A 300 -31.50 6.03 14.84
C PRO A 300 -31.29 7.51 15.27
N PRO A 301 -32.07 8.47 14.72
CA PRO A 301 -31.93 9.88 15.10
C PRO A 301 -32.05 10.16 16.60
N ALA A 302 -32.82 9.35 17.34
CA ALA A 302 -32.98 9.47 18.79
C ALA A 302 -31.74 9.07 19.60
N SER A 303 -30.77 8.41 18.96
CA SER A 303 -29.54 7.89 19.59
C SER A 303 -28.32 8.77 19.36
N GLN A 304 -28.42 9.82 18.54
CA GLN A 304 -27.29 10.65 18.11
C GLN A 304 -26.56 11.32 19.28
N GLN A 305 -27.29 11.93 20.23
CA GLN A 305 -26.68 12.57 21.41
C GLN A 305 -25.93 11.57 22.28
N GLN A 306 -26.54 10.42 22.57
CA GLN A 306 -25.87 9.38 23.36
C GLN A 306 -24.63 8.84 22.62
N ALA A 307 -24.66 8.78 21.29
CA ALA A 307 -23.56 8.30 20.48
C ALA A 307 -22.39 9.28 20.50
N GLU A 308 -22.66 10.59 20.49
CA GLU A 308 -21.66 11.65 20.71
C GLU A 308 -20.99 11.49 22.08
N GLU A 309 -21.77 11.41 23.16
CA GLU A 309 -21.24 11.23 24.53
C GLU A 309 -20.47 9.90 24.71
N THR A 310 -20.76 8.90 23.89
CA THR A 310 -20.08 7.58 23.90
C THR A 310 -18.80 7.60 23.08
N TRP A 311 -18.81 8.28 21.94
CA TRP A 311 -17.69 8.29 21.00
C TRP A 311 -16.65 9.37 21.34
N PHE A 312 -17.09 10.51 21.88
CA PHE A 312 -16.24 11.60 22.35
C PHE A 312 -16.57 11.96 23.81
N PRO A 313 -16.37 11.04 24.78
CA PRO A 313 -16.48 11.37 26.20
C PRO A 313 -15.43 12.43 26.59
N VAL A 314 -15.78 13.30 27.54
CA VAL A 314 -14.92 14.38 28.03
C VAL A 314 -14.27 14.00 29.35
N ASP A 315 -12.96 14.19 29.42
CA ASP A 315 -12.13 14.09 30.62
C ASP A 315 -11.38 15.41 30.84
N GLU A 316 -11.97 16.29 31.65
CA GLU A 316 -11.45 17.64 31.95
C GLU A 316 -10.10 17.63 32.69
N GLU A 317 -9.68 16.48 33.25
CA GLU A 317 -8.39 16.34 33.93
C GLU A 317 -7.24 15.99 32.98
N GLY A 318 -7.56 15.55 31.76
CA GLY A 318 -6.58 15.17 30.75
C GLY A 318 -5.79 16.36 30.20
N ILE A 319 -4.59 16.10 29.67
CA ILE A 319 -3.80 17.11 28.95
C ILE A 319 -3.73 16.74 27.48
N ALA A 320 -4.21 17.61 26.59
CA ALA A 320 -4.18 17.38 25.16
C ALA A 320 -2.74 17.36 24.63
N ASP A 321 -2.44 16.37 23.79
CA ASP A 321 -1.21 16.30 23.04
C ASP A 321 -1.01 17.52 22.15
N THR A 322 0.26 17.85 21.89
CA THR A 322 0.62 18.90 20.94
C THR A 322 1.67 18.37 19.98
N CYS A 323 1.61 18.84 18.74
CA CYS A 323 2.50 18.40 17.67
C CYS A 323 4.02 18.57 17.99
N LEU A 324 4.37 19.42 18.97
CA LEU A 324 5.75 19.65 19.39
C LEU A 324 6.28 18.64 20.43
N GLN A 325 5.45 17.72 20.96
CA GLN A 325 5.85 16.84 22.07
C GLN A 325 6.14 15.38 21.68
N ASN A 326 5.74 14.91 20.51
CA ASN A 326 5.82 13.48 20.19
C ASN A 326 7.15 13.06 19.55
N GLY A 327 8.19 13.07 20.40
CA GLY A 327 9.42 12.30 20.20
C GLY A 327 9.71 11.32 21.35
N GLY A 328 8.83 11.25 22.36
CA GLY A 328 8.92 10.28 23.45
C GLY A 328 8.10 9.04 23.14
N LEU A 329 8.62 7.86 23.52
CA LEU A 329 7.79 6.67 23.62
C LEU A 329 6.77 6.92 24.73
N GLU A 330 5.49 7.04 24.38
CA GLU A 330 4.43 6.98 25.37
C GLU A 330 4.51 5.64 26.12
N PRO A 331 4.28 5.63 27.45
CA PRO A 331 4.16 4.37 28.17
C PRO A 331 3.06 3.51 27.55
N ILE A 332 3.34 2.23 27.34
CA ILE A 332 2.33 1.30 26.84
C ILE A 332 1.23 1.16 27.89
N GLU A 333 -0.01 1.39 27.46
CA GLU A 333 -1.20 1.28 28.30
C GLU A 333 -2.02 0.03 27.95
N VAL A 334 -2.53 -0.65 28.98
CA VAL A 334 -3.51 -1.73 28.82
C VAL A 334 -4.91 -1.13 28.61
N LYS A 335 -5.35 -1.09 27.36
CA LYS A 335 -6.70 -0.65 26.95
C LYS A 335 -7.69 -1.80 26.95
N ASP A 336 -8.99 -1.50 27.10
CA ASP A 336 -10.08 -2.49 27.10
C ASP A 336 -10.08 -3.39 25.85
N ILE A 337 -9.75 -2.82 24.69
CA ILE A 337 -9.63 -3.56 23.43
C ILE A 337 -8.56 -4.66 23.49
N HIS A 338 -7.46 -4.46 24.25
CA HIS A 338 -6.44 -5.49 24.45
C HIS A 338 -7.02 -6.67 25.23
N LEU A 339 -7.79 -6.38 26.30
CA LEU A 339 -8.40 -7.39 27.14
C LEU A 339 -9.49 -8.18 26.40
N LYS A 340 -10.34 -7.51 25.62
CA LYS A 340 -11.36 -8.15 24.76
C LYS A 340 -10.73 -9.05 23.71
N THR A 341 -9.70 -8.56 23.02
CA THR A 341 -8.93 -9.33 22.05
C THR A 341 -8.32 -10.57 22.69
N ALA A 342 -7.69 -10.43 23.86
CA ALA A 342 -7.07 -11.50 24.61
C ALA A 342 -8.09 -12.58 25.05
N ARG A 343 -9.32 -12.17 25.40
CA ARG A 343 -10.42 -13.07 25.77
C ARG A 343 -11.16 -13.67 24.57
N SER A 344 -10.76 -13.33 23.35
CA SER A 344 -11.46 -13.73 22.11
C SER A 344 -12.92 -13.25 22.06
N GLU A 345 -13.18 -12.08 22.62
CA GLU A 345 -14.48 -11.42 22.48
C GLU A 345 -14.68 -10.92 21.03
N GLN A 346 -15.93 -10.80 20.61
CA GLN A 346 -16.25 -10.32 19.26
C GLN A 346 -15.94 -8.83 19.15
N LEU A 347 -15.09 -8.46 18.18
CA LEU A 347 -14.65 -7.07 17.95
C LEU A 347 -15.35 -6.40 16.75
N ASP A 348 -16.01 -7.19 15.91
CA ASP A 348 -16.65 -6.71 14.69
C ASP A 348 -17.83 -7.63 14.34
N GLU A 349 -18.92 -7.07 13.81
CA GLU A 349 -20.13 -7.81 13.47
C GLU A 349 -20.10 -8.39 12.06
N ASP A 350 -19.52 -7.67 11.10
CA ASP A 350 -19.55 -8.03 9.68
C ASP A 350 -18.49 -9.09 9.33
N TYR A 351 -17.31 -9.01 9.97
CA TYR A 351 -16.12 -9.85 9.74
C TYR A 351 -15.50 -10.38 11.04
N PRO A 352 -16.28 -10.98 11.97
CA PRO A 352 -15.86 -11.30 13.33
C PRO A 352 -14.59 -12.15 13.41
N GLY A 353 -14.46 -13.16 12.52
CA GLY A 353 -13.32 -14.07 12.55
C GLY A 353 -12.02 -13.46 12.03
N ALA A 354 -12.08 -12.71 10.92
CA ALA A 354 -10.89 -12.12 10.29
C ALA A 354 -10.36 -10.94 11.11
N MET A 355 -11.25 -10.10 11.64
CA MET A 355 -10.91 -8.95 12.47
C MET A 355 -10.33 -9.37 13.81
N LEU A 356 -10.94 -10.35 14.48
CA LEU A 356 -10.39 -10.89 15.72
C LEU A 356 -9.03 -11.55 15.50
N TRP A 357 -8.86 -12.31 14.41
CA TRP A 357 -7.57 -12.92 14.07
C TRP A 357 -6.46 -11.86 13.86
N ALA A 358 -6.75 -10.80 13.11
CA ALA A 358 -5.81 -9.72 12.87
C ALA A 358 -5.42 -9.00 14.16
N ALA A 359 -6.42 -8.69 15.01
CA ALA A 359 -6.22 -8.07 16.32
C ALA A 359 -5.38 -8.96 17.26
N GLN A 360 -5.69 -10.25 17.35
CA GLN A 360 -4.94 -11.20 18.18
C GLN A 360 -3.48 -11.35 17.74
N LEU A 361 -3.23 -11.38 16.43
CA LEU A 361 -1.88 -11.49 15.91
C LEU A 361 -1.07 -10.23 16.23
N GLN A 362 -1.68 -9.05 16.15
CA GLN A 362 -1.04 -7.80 16.55
C GLN A 362 -0.79 -7.72 18.05
N LEU A 363 -1.77 -8.10 18.88
CA LEU A 363 -1.60 -8.15 20.33
C LEU A 363 -0.46 -9.10 20.72
N TYR A 364 -0.44 -10.31 20.18
CA TYR A 364 0.63 -11.28 20.43
C TYR A 364 2.00 -10.73 20.01
N ARG A 365 2.09 -10.08 18.84
CA ARG A 365 3.31 -9.44 18.36
C ARG A 365 3.83 -8.40 19.34
N LYS A 366 2.97 -7.49 19.83
CA LYS A 366 3.40 -6.45 20.78
C LYS A 366 3.86 -7.05 22.11
N LEU A 367 3.15 -8.06 22.62
CA LEU A 367 3.53 -8.76 23.85
C LEU A 367 4.88 -9.50 23.75
N ASP A 368 5.28 -9.96 22.55
CA ASP A 368 6.58 -10.63 22.34
C ASP A 368 7.78 -9.66 22.32
N VAL A 369 7.57 -8.38 21.97
CA VAL A 369 8.67 -7.43 21.67
C VAL A 369 8.76 -6.24 22.62
N GLU A 370 7.68 -5.89 23.29
CA GLU A 370 7.60 -4.75 24.20
C GLU A 370 7.43 -5.21 25.66
N GLU A 371 7.87 -4.38 26.60
CA GLU A 371 7.60 -4.60 28.02
C GLU A 371 6.25 -3.98 28.37
N TRP A 372 5.27 -4.82 28.68
CA TRP A 372 3.91 -4.41 29.02
C TRP A 372 3.72 -4.29 30.54
N PRO A 373 2.83 -3.39 31.01
CA PRO A 373 2.36 -3.43 32.39
C PRO A 373 1.80 -4.82 32.73
N ALA A 374 2.07 -5.30 33.95
CA ALA A 374 1.62 -6.61 34.39
C ALA A 374 0.09 -6.70 34.40
N ASP A 375 -0.46 -7.65 33.63
CA ASP A 375 -1.90 -7.92 33.55
C ASP A 375 -2.14 -9.43 33.35
N GLU A 376 -2.91 -10.03 34.27
CA GLU A 376 -3.13 -11.49 34.30
C GLU A 376 -3.80 -12.02 33.02
N VAL A 377 -4.65 -11.21 32.36
CA VAL A 377 -5.36 -11.62 31.14
C VAL A 377 -4.40 -11.62 29.96
N LEU A 378 -3.57 -10.58 29.83
CA LEU A 378 -2.57 -10.50 28.76
C LEU A 378 -1.48 -11.58 28.93
N ASP A 379 -1.00 -11.78 30.16
CA ASP A 379 -0.03 -12.84 30.48
C ASP A 379 -0.59 -14.23 30.14
N SER A 380 -1.85 -14.49 30.54
CA SER A 380 -2.53 -15.76 30.23
C SER A 380 -2.73 -15.95 28.74
N PHE A 381 -3.10 -14.90 28.01
CA PHE A 381 -3.27 -14.93 26.56
C PHE A 381 -1.95 -15.25 25.86
N TYR A 382 -0.87 -14.57 26.22
CA TYR A 382 0.44 -14.79 25.62
C TYR A 382 0.93 -16.22 25.84
N LEU A 383 0.90 -16.70 27.09
CA LEU A 383 1.33 -18.06 27.44
C LEU A 383 0.44 -19.13 26.80
N ALA A 384 -0.87 -18.92 26.71
CA ALA A 384 -1.80 -19.85 26.08
C ALA A 384 -1.56 -19.96 24.57
N ASN A 385 -1.09 -18.89 23.92
CA ASN A 385 -0.89 -18.86 22.47
C ASN A 385 0.51 -19.28 22.02
N ASP A 386 1.49 -19.42 22.92
CA ASP A 386 2.89 -19.73 22.60
C ASP A 386 3.09 -21.01 21.74
N THR A 387 2.17 -21.97 21.84
CA THR A 387 2.22 -23.24 21.08
C THR A 387 1.06 -23.42 20.08
N THR A 388 0.35 -22.35 19.76
CA THR A 388 -0.86 -22.39 18.91
C THR A 388 -0.56 -22.03 17.45
N LEU A 389 -1.60 -22.03 16.62
CA LEU A 389 -1.52 -21.54 15.25
C LEU A 389 -1.13 -20.06 15.19
N LEU A 390 -1.55 -19.25 16.17
CA LEU A 390 -1.26 -17.82 16.23
C LEU A 390 0.24 -17.57 16.33
N SER A 391 0.91 -18.19 17.31
CA SER A 391 2.37 -18.08 17.45
C SER A 391 3.08 -18.68 16.23
N ALA A 392 2.57 -19.77 15.65
CA ALA A 392 3.18 -20.38 14.48
C ALA A 392 3.19 -19.46 13.24
N PHE A 393 2.10 -18.71 12.98
CA PHE A 393 2.09 -17.67 11.95
C PHE A 393 3.03 -16.52 12.29
N TYR A 394 3.04 -16.07 13.54
CA TYR A 394 3.95 -15.02 13.98
C TYR A 394 5.44 -15.42 13.82
N GLN A 395 5.81 -16.66 14.14
CA GLN A 395 7.17 -17.17 13.92
C GLN A 395 7.54 -17.23 12.43
N LEU A 396 6.58 -17.50 11.54
CA LEU A 396 6.82 -17.38 10.10
C LEU A 396 7.12 -15.94 9.70
N GLU A 397 6.45 -14.95 10.28
CA GLU A 397 6.77 -13.54 10.04
C GLU A 397 8.19 -13.20 10.46
N LYS A 398 8.58 -13.53 11.70
CA LYS A 398 9.95 -13.31 12.21
C LYS A 398 10.98 -14.02 11.34
N GLY A 399 10.65 -15.22 10.86
CA GLY A 399 11.46 -15.96 9.91
C GLY A 399 11.63 -15.23 8.58
N ARG A 400 10.54 -14.66 8.02
CA ARG A 400 10.57 -13.86 6.79
C ARG A 400 11.40 -12.59 6.94
N ASP A 401 11.27 -11.88 8.06
CA ASP A 401 12.10 -10.70 8.37
C ASP A 401 13.59 -11.05 8.45
N SER A 402 13.91 -12.27 8.87
CA SER A 402 15.29 -12.75 9.01
C SER A 402 15.92 -13.25 7.70
N LEU A 403 15.17 -13.44 6.60
CA LEU A 403 15.67 -14.00 5.33
C LEU A 403 16.81 -13.19 4.69
N TYR A 404 16.83 -11.89 4.93
CA TYR A 404 17.75 -10.96 4.28
C TYR A 404 18.77 -10.35 5.25
N ARG A 405 18.83 -10.86 6.49
CA ARG A 405 19.79 -10.39 7.48
C ARG A 405 21.17 -10.97 7.20
N PHE A 406 22.15 -10.10 6.96
CA PHE A 406 23.56 -10.50 6.87
C PHE A 406 24.10 -10.90 8.24
N LEU A 407 24.96 -11.91 8.27
CA LEU A 407 25.75 -12.24 9.44
C LEU A 407 26.74 -11.11 9.73
N PRO A 408 27.08 -10.82 11.00
CA PRO A 408 28.07 -9.78 11.32
C PRO A 408 29.40 -9.95 10.60
N THR A 409 29.83 -11.19 10.36
CA THR A 409 31.03 -11.53 9.59
C THR A 409 30.90 -11.17 8.12
N GLU A 410 29.73 -11.39 7.52
CA GLU A 410 29.45 -11.04 6.12
C GLU A 410 29.42 -9.52 5.96
N THR A 411 28.74 -8.81 6.86
CA THR A 411 28.70 -7.34 6.88
C THR A 411 30.10 -6.75 6.98
N ALA A 412 30.93 -7.24 7.91
CA ALA A 412 32.31 -6.77 8.07
C ALA A 412 33.14 -7.02 6.80
N GLN A 413 32.99 -8.18 6.16
CA GLN A 413 33.71 -8.52 4.94
C GLN A 413 33.29 -7.63 3.76
N ILE A 414 31.99 -7.39 3.59
CA ILE A 414 31.45 -6.51 2.55
C ILE A 414 31.97 -5.08 2.75
N GLN A 415 31.97 -4.57 3.98
CA GLN A 415 32.50 -3.23 4.28
C GLN A 415 33.99 -3.12 3.99
N GLN A 416 34.77 -4.13 4.37
CA GLN A 416 36.20 -4.17 4.07
C GLN A 416 36.46 -4.14 2.56
N TRP A 417 35.80 -5.00 1.79
CA TRP A 417 35.96 -5.05 0.34
C TRP A 417 35.47 -3.77 -0.35
N GLY A 418 34.41 -3.13 0.16
CA GLY A 418 33.98 -1.83 -0.34
C GLY A 418 35.08 -0.77 -0.22
N GLN A 419 35.71 -0.67 0.96
CA GLN A 419 36.81 0.28 1.18
C GLN A 419 38.05 -0.03 0.32
N GLU A 420 38.39 -1.31 0.15
CA GLU A 420 39.49 -1.74 -0.71
C GLU A 420 39.22 -1.37 -2.18
N LEU A 421 38.00 -1.61 -2.66
CA LEU A 421 37.60 -1.31 -4.04
C LEU A 421 37.63 0.20 -4.31
N ASP A 422 37.09 1.03 -3.41
CA ASP A 422 37.13 2.48 -3.53
C ASP A 422 38.57 3.01 -3.57
N GLY A 423 39.45 2.45 -2.75
CA GLY A 423 40.89 2.76 -2.78
C GLY A 423 41.52 2.42 -4.14
N LEU A 424 41.25 1.23 -4.67
CA LEU A 424 41.75 0.80 -5.98
C LEU A 424 41.25 1.72 -7.11
N ILE A 425 39.95 2.07 -7.10
CA ILE A 425 39.37 3.00 -8.08
C ILE A 425 40.06 4.36 -7.99
N GLY A 426 40.29 4.89 -6.80
CA GLY A 426 41.01 6.15 -6.59
C GLY A 426 42.41 6.13 -7.19
N PHE A 427 43.17 5.05 -6.96
CA PHE A 427 44.50 4.90 -7.56
C PHE A 427 44.46 4.74 -9.07
N ILE A 428 43.48 4.01 -9.63
CA ILE A 428 43.31 3.86 -11.08
C ILE A 428 43.04 5.22 -11.72
N LEU A 429 42.12 6.01 -11.17
CA LEU A 429 41.78 7.35 -11.67
C LEU A 429 42.97 8.31 -11.63
N GLU A 430 43.78 8.24 -10.58
CA GLU A 430 45.03 9.01 -10.48
C GLU A 430 46.00 8.64 -11.60
N LYS A 431 46.19 7.34 -11.87
CA LYS A 431 47.08 6.87 -12.94
C LYS A 431 46.54 7.23 -14.32
N ASP A 432 45.24 7.12 -14.55
CA ASP A 432 44.58 7.54 -15.78
C ASP A 432 44.80 9.04 -16.05
N SER A 433 44.65 9.88 -15.02
CA SER A 433 44.90 11.32 -15.12
C SER A 433 46.35 11.64 -15.47
N LEU A 434 47.32 10.97 -14.85
CA LEU A 434 48.75 11.16 -15.14
C LEU A 434 49.13 10.70 -16.55
N ILE A 435 48.60 9.56 -17.01
CA ILE A 435 48.80 9.06 -18.37
C ILE A 435 48.20 10.05 -19.38
N ALA A 436 46.99 10.56 -19.13
CA ALA A 436 46.36 11.57 -19.97
C ALA A 436 47.16 12.89 -20.02
N ALA A 437 47.87 13.24 -18.94
CA ALA A 437 48.80 14.36 -18.88
C ALA A 437 50.17 14.10 -19.55
N GLY A 438 50.40 12.90 -20.09
CA GLY A 438 51.60 12.53 -20.85
C GLY A 438 52.68 11.79 -20.07
N ALA A 439 52.39 11.31 -18.86
CA ALA A 439 53.32 10.44 -18.12
C ALA A 439 53.43 9.06 -18.80
N THR A 440 54.65 8.55 -18.94
CA THR A 440 54.94 7.25 -19.59
C THR A 440 55.34 6.18 -18.57
N GLY A 441 55.02 4.90 -18.83
CA GLY A 441 55.48 3.78 -18.01
C GLY A 441 54.60 3.47 -16.80
N LEU A 442 53.38 4.02 -16.75
CA LEU A 442 52.39 3.81 -15.70
C LEU A 442 51.37 2.72 -16.08
N GLU A 443 51.35 2.26 -17.33
CA GLU A 443 50.38 1.33 -17.89
C GLU A 443 50.38 -0.01 -17.14
N ASN A 444 51.57 -0.58 -16.86
CA ASN A 444 51.68 -1.84 -16.12
C ASN A 444 51.17 -1.72 -14.68
N ALA A 445 51.38 -0.58 -14.03
CA ALA A 445 50.90 -0.35 -12.67
C ALA A 445 49.37 -0.20 -12.65
N ARG A 446 48.82 0.53 -13.62
CA ARG A 446 47.37 0.65 -13.84
C ARG A 446 46.74 -0.73 -14.10
N ASP A 447 47.32 -1.53 -14.98
CA ASP A 447 46.80 -2.86 -15.31
C ASP A 447 46.88 -3.82 -14.11
N SER A 448 47.90 -3.69 -13.26
CA SER A 448 47.96 -4.43 -11.98
C SER A 448 46.81 -4.08 -11.05
N LEU A 449 46.49 -2.78 -10.89
CA LEU A 449 45.38 -2.33 -10.06
C LEU A 449 44.02 -2.78 -10.62
N LEU A 450 43.86 -2.76 -11.95
CA LEU A 450 42.66 -3.29 -12.61
C LEU A 450 42.47 -4.78 -12.37
N ASN A 451 43.55 -5.57 -12.41
CA ASN A 451 43.49 -7.00 -12.11
C ASN A 451 43.15 -7.27 -10.63
N GLU A 452 43.66 -6.45 -9.71
CA GLU A 452 43.33 -6.56 -8.28
C GLU A 452 41.86 -6.23 -8.02
N ALA A 453 41.35 -5.14 -8.63
CA ALA A 453 39.93 -4.78 -8.56
C ALA A 453 39.04 -5.89 -9.15
N ALA A 454 39.43 -6.48 -10.29
CA ALA A 454 38.71 -7.60 -10.89
C ALA A 454 38.69 -8.84 -9.98
N GLY A 455 39.81 -9.14 -9.29
CA GLY A 455 39.88 -10.22 -8.32
C GLY A 455 38.95 -10.00 -7.12
N LEU A 456 38.85 -8.77 -6.64
CA LEU A 456 37.95 -8.39 -5.57
C LEU A 456 36.47 -8.54 -5.96
N CYS A 457 36.09 -8.12 -7.18
CA CYS A 457 34.74 -8.34 -7.70
C CYS A 457 34.37 -9.83 -7.74
N VAL A 458 35.28 -10.71 -8.17
CA VAL A 458 35.05 -12.17 -8.17
C VAL A 458 34.87 -12.72 -6.75
N ALA A 459 35.60 -12.20 -5.77
CA ALA A 459 35.43 -12.58 -4.36
C ALA A 459 34.06 -12.14 -3.82
N MET A 460 33.62 -10.93 -4.17
CA MET A 460 32.28 -10.41 -3.84
C MET A 460 31.17 -11.27 -4.45
N ASP A 461 31.28 -11.61 -5.74
CA ASP A 461 30.34 -12.51 -6.43
C ASP A 461 30.26 -13.88 -5.73
N SER A 462 31.40 -14.40 -5.28
CA SER A 462 31.48 -15.69 -4.58
C SER A 462 30.77 -15.65 -3.21
N LEU A 463 30.93 -14.56 -2.46
CA LEU A 463 30.23 -14.35 -1.19
C LEU A 463 28.71 -14.22 -1.41
N GLU A 464 28.29 -13.50 -2.46
CA GLU A 464 26.87 -13.36 -2.80
C GLU A 464 26.22 -14.72 -3.06
N GLN A 465 26.90 -15.62 -3.78
CA GLN A 465 26.39 -16.98 -4.00
C GLN A 465 26.25 -17.79 -2.71
N ILE A 466 27.17 -17.63 -1.75
CA ILE A 466 27.09 -18.29 -0.44
C ILE A 466 25.88 -17.77 0.34
N ILE A 467 25.68 -16.45 0.38
CA ILE A 467 24.55 -15.80 1.06
C ILE A 467 23.23 -16.23 0.41
N LEU A 468 23.17 -16.28 -0.93
CA LEU A 468 21.98 -16.73 -1.64
C LEU A 468 21.64 -18.19 -1.33
N GLN A 469 22.62 -19.09 -1.32
CA GLN A 469 22.40 -20.50 -0.97
C GLN A 469 21.92 -20.67 0.48
N ALA A 470 22.48 -19.91 1.42
CA ALA A 470 22.01 -19.90 2.81
C ALA A 470 20.55 -19.42 2.90
N ARG A 471 20.21 -18.35 2.18
CA ARG A 471 18.84 -17.82 2.10
C ARG A 471 17.87 -18.84 1.51
N VAL A 472 18.21 -19.47 0.38
CA VAL A 472 17.37 -20.51 -0.25
C VAL A 472 17.13 -21.68 0.70
N GLY A 473 18.16 -22.13 1.43
CA GLY A 473 18.03 -23.17 2.45
C GLY A 473 17.09 -22.77 3.59
N PHE A 474 17.20 -21.53 4.07
CA PHE A 474 16.33 -21.02 5.12
C PHE A 474 14.87 -20.82 4.64
N ALA A 475 14.68 -20.29 3.43
CA ALA A 475 13.37 -20.20 2.78
C ALA A 475 12.70 -21.58 2.65
N GLY A 476 13.48 -22.64 2.35
CA GLY A 476 13.00 -24.01 2.34
C GLY A 476 12.49 -24.49 3.71
N THR A 477 13.18 -24.11 4.79
CA THR A 477 12.72 -24.39 6.17
C THR A 477 11.40 -23.67 6.48
N LEU A 478 11.28 -22.39 6.12
CA LEU A 478 10.05 -21.62 6.32
C LEU A 478 8.89 -22.16 5.47
N LEU A 479 9.17 -22.63 4.26
CA LEU A 479 8.16 -23.23 3.38
C LEU A 479 7.60 -24.53 3.98
N ALA A 480 8.47 -25.36 4.57
CA ALA A 480 8.06 -26.58 5.25
C ALA A 480 7.19 -26.25 6.48
N ALA A 481 7.60 -25.26 7.29
CA ALA A 481 6.82 -24.78 8.42
C ALA A 481 5.44 -24.24 7.99
N ASN A 482 5.40 -23.39 6.95
CA ASN A 482 4.16 -22.84 6.39
C ASN A 482 3.24 -23.93 5.85
N SER A 483 3.78 -24.99 5.24
CA SER A 483 2.99 -26.12 4.71
C SER A 483 2.40 -26.99 5.82
N ALA A 484 3.03 -27.03 7.00
CA ALA A 484 2.58 -27.81 8.14
C ALA A 484 1.44 -27.15 8.93
N LEU A 485 1.20 -25.84 8.75
CA LEU A 485 0.13 -25.12 9.42
C LEU A 485 -1.24 -25.63 8.97
N SER A 486 -2.17 -25.78 9.91
CA SER A 486 -3.58 -26.00 9.59
C SER A 486 -4.24 -24.67 9.18
N ASP A 487 -4.97 -24.66 8.08
CA ASP A 487 -5.78 -23.54 7.60
C ASP A 487 -7.24 -23.96 7.50
N THR A 488 -8.09 -23.31 8.29
CA THR A 488 -9.54 -23.60 8.28
C THR A 488 -10.35 -22.41 7.83
N ALA A 489 -9.87 -21.19 8.07
CA ALA A 489 -10.48 -19.96 7.62
C ALA A 489 -9.84 -19.42 6.32
N ALA A 490 -10.60 -18.60 5.57
CA ALA A 490 -10.14 -18.01 4.31
C ALA A 490 -8.88 -17.14 4.50
N TYR A 491 -8.86 -16.28 5.52
CA TYR A 491 -7.71 -15.41 5.83
C TYR A 491 -6.44 -16.20 6.20
N GLN A 492 -6.55 -17.34 6.90
CA GLN A 492 -5.42 -18.23 7.19
C GLN A 492 -4.92 -18.94 5.92
N THR A 493 -5.85 -19.40 5.08
CA THR A 493 -5.54 -20.08 3.80
C THR A 493 -4.82 -19.12 2.86
N ASN A 494 -5.33 -17.89 2.74
CA ASN A 494 -4.73 -16.83 1.93
C ASN A 494 -3.34 -16.49 2.42
N GLU A 495 -3.14 -16.36 3.74
CA GLU A 495 -1.84 -16.05 4.31
C GLU A 495 -0.81 -17.16 4.04
N LYS A 496 -1.19 -18.43 4.21
CA LYS A 496 -0.33 -19.56 3.82
C LYS A 496 0.02 -19.54 2.34
N LEU A 497 -0.96 -19.26 1.48
CA LEU A 497 -0.74 -19.24 0.03
C LEU A 497 0.16 -18.06 -0.39
N ALA A 498 -0.07 -16.86 0.15
CA ALA A 498 0.79 -15.69 -0.08
C ALA A 498 2.23 -15.95 0.39
N ASN A 499 2.39 -16.49 1.60
CA ASN A 499 3.71 -16.90 2.13
C ASN A 499 4.37 -17.95 1.23
N LYS A 500 3.62 -18.97 0.77
CA LYS A 500 4.13 -19.99 -0.15
C LYS A 500 4.64 -19.39 -1.46
N LEU A 501 3.90 -18.45 -2.05
CA LEU A 501 4.25 -17.81 -3.32
C LEU A 501 5.52 -16.95 -3.16
N PHE A 502 5.60 -16.17 -2.07
CA PHE A 502 6.78 -15.39 -1.73
C PHE A 502 8.02 -16.29 -1.49
N LEU A 503 7.89 -17.31 -0.65
CA LEU A 503 8.99 -18.21 -0.26
C LEU A 503 9.50 -19.08 -1.41
N ASN A 504 8.64 -19.41 -2.39
CA ASN A 504 9.04 -20.17 -3.58
C ASN A 504 9.63 -19.32 -4.71
N THR A 505 9.52 -17.99 -4.63
CA THR A 505 9.86 -17.11 -5.75
C THR A 505 10.85 -16.04 -5.32
N ILE A 506 10.35 -15.01 -4.63
CA ILE A 506 11.12 -13.83 -4.24
C ILE A 506 12.24 -14.22 -3.26
N ALA A 507 11.92 -15.02 -2.23
CA ALA A 507 12.91 -15.45 -1.24
C ALA A 507 14.05 -16.31 -1.84
N GLN A 508 13.83 -16.91 -3.01
CA GLN A 508 14.84 -17.70 -3.71
C GLN A 508 15.70 -16.88 -4.69
N GLY A 509 15.50 -15.55 -4.71
CA GLY A 509 16.16 -14.65 -5.67
C GLY A 509 15.52 -14.65 -7.06
N GLY A 510 14.31 -15.22 -7.21
CA GLY A 510 13.51 -15.13 -8.43
C GLY A 510 12.68 -13.84 -8.46
N GLY A 511 12.46 -13.29 -9.66
CA GLY A 511 11.66 -12.08 -9.87
C GLY A 511 10.38 -12.27 -10.70
N THR A 512 10.06 -13.50 -11.09
CA THR A 512 8.94 -13.80 -12.00
C THR A 512 8.12 -14.96 -11.48
N PHE A 513 6.80 -14.87 -11.66
CA PHE A 513 5.84 -15.90 -11.27
C PHE A 513 5.40 -16.71 -12.49
N ASP A 514 5.21 -18.00 -12.32
CA ASP A 514 4.58 -18.84 -13.36
C ASP A 514 3.07 -18.57 -13.47
N ALA A 515 2.43 -19.09 -14.53
CA ALA A 515 1.02 -18.82 -14.79
C ALA A 515 0.08 -19.26 -13.64
N GLN A 516 0.36 -20.37 -12.97
CA GLN A 516 -0.45 -20.86 -11.85
C GLN A 516 -0.25 -19.99 -10.61
N GLN A 517 0.98 -19.53 -10.37
CA GLN A 517 1.30 -18.57 -9.31
C GLN A 517 0.61 -17.22 -9.57
N VAL A 518 0.60 -16.73 -10.80
CA VAL A 518 -0.12 -15.50 -11.20
C VAL A 518 -1.62 -15.63 -10.96
N GLU A 519 -2.24 -16.74 -11.36
CA GLU A 519 -3.66 -17.01 -11.07
C GLU A 519 -3.95 -17.06 -9.57
N SER A 520 -3.05 -17.67 -8.79
CA SER A 520 -3.17 -17.74 -7.33
C SER A 520 -3.07 -16.36 -6.67
N LEU A 521 -2.13 -15.52 -7.14
CA LEU A 521 -2.01 -14.12 -6.69
C LEU A 521 -3.27 -13.33 -7.03
N LEU A 522 -3.78 -13.43 -8.24
CA LEU A 522 -4.98 -12.72 -8.67
C LEU A 522 -6.21 -13.15 -7.85
N PHE A 523 -6.34 -14.44 -7.55
CA PHE A 523 -7.42 -14.98 -6.71
C PHE A 523 -7.42 -14.37 -5.30
N ILE A 524 -6.25 -14.22 -4.68
CA ILE A 524 -6.15 -13.59 -3.34
C ILE A 524 -6.32 -12.07 -3.46
N ALA A 525 -5.65 -11.44 -4.42
CA ALA A 525 -5.62 -9.98 -4.58
C ALA A 525 -6.99 -9.38 -4.91
N GLY A 526 -7.88 -10.15 -5.53
CA GLY A 526 -9.26 -9.78 -5.85
C GLY A 526 -10.26 -9.94 -4.70
N GLN A 527 -9.85 -10.47 -3.54
CA GLN A 527 -10.74 -10.59 -2.38
C GLN A 527 -10.86 -9.26 -1.63
N CYS A 528 -11.89 -9.15 -0.80
CA CYS A 528 -12.03 -8.07 0.18
C CYS A 528 -11.00 -8.27 1.30
N PRO A 529 -10.17 -7.26 1.64
CA PRO A 529 -9.23 -7.35 2.75
C PRO A 529 -9.84 -7.71 4.11
N LEU A 530 -11.03 -7.21 4.42
CA LEU A 530 -11.70 -7.50 5.71
C LEU A 530 -12.13 -8.96 5.88
N SER A 531 -12.28 -9.72 4.80
CA SER A 531 -12.61 -11.17 4.85
C SER A 531 -11.42 -12.06 4.48
N GLY A 532 -10.64 -11.64 3.49
CA GLY A 532 -9.46 -12.35 3.01
C GLY A 532 -8.22 -12.12 3.87
N GLY A 533 -8.27 -11.18 4.80
CA GLY A 533 -7.18 -10.79 5.70
C GLY A 533 -6.06 -10.02 4.99
N ARG A 534 -5.04 -9.65 5.77
CA ARG A 534 -3.85 -8.92 5.30
C ARG A 534 -3.10 -9.55 4.12
N ALA A 535 -3.25 -10.87 3.93
CA ALA A 535 -2.69 -11.58 2.79
C ALA A 535 -3.18 -11.03 1.43
N VAL A 536 -4.36 -10.41 1.40
CA VAL A 536 -4.89 -9.68 0.24
C VAL A 536 -3.95 -8.54 -0.15
N HIS A 537 -3.51 -7.73 0.81
CA HIS A 537 -2.56 -6.63 0.54
C HIS A 537 -1.22 -7.16 0.03
N TYR A 538 -0.70 -8.23 0.63
CA TYR A 538 0.56 -8.85 0.17
C TYR A 538 0.45 -9.43 -1.24
N ALA A 539 -0.67 -10.09 -1.57
CA ALA A 539 -0.90 -10.62 -2.90
C ALA A 539 -0.97 -9.51 -3.96
N ARG A 540 -1.61 -8.39 -3.64
CA ARG A 540 -1.66 -7.20 -4.51
C ARG A 540 -0.27 -6.62 -4.75
N SER A 541 0.55 -6.50 -3.69
CA SER A 541 1.94 -6.05 -3.79
C SER A 541 2.80 -6.97 -4.67
N LEU A 542 2.66 -8.29 -4.53
CA LEU A 542 3.38 -9.26 -5.37
C LEU A 542 2.89 -9.23 -6.82
N TYR A 543 1.59 -9.04 -7.03
CA TYR A 543 1.00 -9.01 -8.37
C TYR A 543 1.44 -7.77 -9.18
N GLN A 544 1.83 -6.67 -8.54
CA GLN A 544 2.41 -5.52 -9.25
C GLN A 544 3.70 -5.86 -10.01
N LEU A 545 4.46 -6.85 -9.57
CA LEU A 545 5.66 -7.31 -10.30
C LEU A 545 5.29 -7.99 -11.63
N VAL A 546 4.06 -8.48 -11.76
CA VAL A 546 3.54 -9.12 -12.98
C VAL A 546 3.00 -8.08 -13.94
N THR A 547 2.15 -7.18 -13.42
CA THR A 547 1.51 -6.13 -14.22
C THR A 547 1.08 -4.97 -13.33
N ASP A 548 1.11 -3.76 -13.88
CA ASP A 548 0.56 -2.59 -13.19
C ASP A 548 -0.96 -2.68 -13.16
N SER A 549 -1.51 -3.15 -12.04
CA SER A 549 -2.95 -3.30 -11.83
C SER A 549 -3.46 -2.41 -10.71
N THR A 550 -4.75 -2.10 -10.75
CA THR A 550 -5.46 -1.49 -9.64
C THR A 550 -6.48 -2.48 -9.10
N PHE A 551 -6.57 -2.54 -7.78
CA PHE A 551 -7.59 -3.32 -7.08
C PHE A 551 -8.49 -2.34 -6.35
N VAL A 552 -9.79 -2.61 -6.36
CA VAL A 552 -10.77 -1.84 -5.61
C VAL A 552 -10.99 -2.53 -4.28
N ASP A 553 -10.92 -1.75 -3.20
CA ASP A 553 -11.25 -2.19 -1.85
C ASP A 553 -12.77 -2.15 -1.67
N VAL A 554 -13.44 -3.20 -2.13
CA VAL A 554 -14.90 -3.36 -1.93
C VAL A 554 -15.13 -4.41 -0.87
N CYS A 555 -15.50 -3.97 0.33
CA CYS A 555 -15.80 -4.80 1.49
C CYS A 555 -17.22 -4.60 2.03
N GLU A 556 -18.19 -4.16 1.21
CA GLU A 556 -19.56 -3.98 1.69
C GLU A 556 -20.30 -5.33 1.85
N ALA A 557 -20.67 -5.66 3.08
CA ALA A 557 -21.68 -6.67 3.40
C ALA A 557 -23.09 -6.11 3.11
N SER A 558 -24.01 -6.97 2.67
CA SER A 558 -25.28 -6.61 2.07
C SER A 558 -26.23 -5.78 2.95
N SER A 559 -26.55 -4.55 2.52
CA SER A 559 -27.95 -4.08 2.43
C SER A 559 -28.11 -3.22 1.16
N GLU A 560 -28.92 -3.74 0.22
CA GLU A 560 -29.30 -3.17 -1.08
C GLU A 560 -28.45 -2.03 -1.67
N ARG A 561 -27.36 -2.38 -2.36
CA ARG A 561 -27.03 -1.77 -3.65
C ARG A 561 -26.77 -2.86 -4.67
N VAL A 562 -27.59 -2.85 -5.72
CA VAL A 562 -27.48 -3.73 -6.88
C VAL A 562 -26.08 -3.64 -7.47
N ALA A 563 -25.34 -4.75 -7.37
CA ALA A 563 -24.21 -5.17 -8.20
C ALA A 563 -23.61 -4.07 -9.11
N SER A 564 -22.71 -3.27 -8.54
CA SER A 564 -21.82 -2.39 -9.29
C SER A 564 -20.43 -2.52 -8.68
N GLY A 565 -19.51 -3.15 -9.42
CA GLY A 565 -18.08 -3.16 -9.05
C GLY A 565 -17.47 -4.52 -8.78
N LEU A 566 -17.69 -5.51 -9.65
CA LEU A 566 -16.71 -6.61 -9.81
C LEU A 566 -15.82 -6.26 -11.01
N PRO A 567 -14.55 -5.87 -10.81
CA PRO A 567 -13.63 -5.63 -11.91
C PRO A 567 -13.19 -6.97 -12.49
N THR A 568 -13.72 -7.33 -13.66
CA THR A 568 -13.16 -8.40 -14.49
C THR A 568 -13.19 -7.98 -15.96
N GLY A 569 -12.00 -7.87 -16.56
CA GLY A 569 -11.86 -7.70 -18.00
C GLY A 569 -10.67 -6.84 -18.38
N LEU A 570 -9.65 -7.50 -18.92
CA LEU A 570 -8.48 -6.95 -19.61
C LEU A 570 -8.89 -5.73 -20.46
N GLU A 571 -8.26 -4.58 -20.19
CA GLU A 571 -8.31 -3.43 -21.08
C GLU A 571 -7.54 -3.79 -22.37
N GLU A 572 -8.28 -4.13 -23.42
CA GLU A 572 -7.85 -3.87 -24.79
C GLU A 572 -8.77 -2.78 -25.37
N GLU A 573 -8.12 -1.77 -25.93
CA GLU A 573 -8.68 -0.51 -26.41
C GLU A 573 -9.93 -0.67 -27.32
N GLY A 574 -10.92 0.22 -27.18
CA GLY A 574 -11.55 0.80 -28.37
C GLY A 574 -13.07 0.74 -28.61
N SER A 575 -13.94 0.22 -27.73
CA SER A 575 -15.40 0.23 -28.05
C SER A 575 -16.39 0.47 -26.91
N GLY A 576 -15.94 0.59 -25.66
CA GLY A 576 -16.85 0.78 -24.51
C GLY A 576 -17.76 -0.43 -24.24
N ILE A 577 -17.47 -1.60 -24.83
CA ILE A 577 -18.20 -2.84 -24.59
C ILE A 577 -17.48 -3.68 -23.53
N ARG A 578 -18.22 -4.18 -22.53
CA ARG A 578 -17.75 -5.04 -21.44
C ARG A 578 -18.57 -6.33 -21.42
N ILE A 579 -17.91 -7.46 -21.16
CA ILE A 579 -18.56 -8.76 -21.02
C ILE A 579 -18.16 -9.42 -19.70
N TYR A 580 -19.13 -9.92 -18.93
CA TYR A 580 -18.85 -10.55 -17.64
C TYR A 580 -20.02 -11.42 -17.15
N PRO A 581 -19.77 -12.48 -16.36
CA PRO A 581 -18.46 -13.03 -16.03
C PRO A 581 -17.85 -13.75 -17.25
N ASN A 582 -16.52 -13.80 -17.33
CA ASN A 582 -15.78 -14.60 -18.30
C ASN A 582 -14.50 -15.14 -17.63
N PRO A 583 -14.41 -16.43 -17.26
CA PRO A 583 -15.30 -17.54 -17.64
C PRO A 583 -16.75 -17.43 -17.15
N THR A 584 -17.69 -18.05 -17.86
CA THR A 584 -19.13 -18.08 -17.54
C THR A 584 -19.64 -19.53 -17.42
N SER A 585 -20.65 -19.77 -16.58
CA SER A 585 -21.43 -21.02 -16.52
C SER A 585 -22.57 -21.08 -17.56
N GLY A 586 -22.62 -20.13 -18.48
CA GLY A 586 -23.68 -19.99 -19.48
C GLY A 586 -24.55 -18.74 -19.32
N GLU A 587 -24.35 -17.93 -18.27
CA GLU A 587 -24.98 -16.61 -18.13
C GLU A 587 -23.94 -15.50 -18.27
N LEU A 588 -24.16 -14.59 -19.21
CA LEU A 588 -23.22 -13.54 -19.58
C LEU A 588 -23.94 -12.20 -19.66
N VAL A 589 -23.41 -11.18 -19.01
CA VAL A 589 -23.83 -9.79 -19.16
C VAL A 589 -22.95 -9.15 -20.21
N VAL A 590 -23.57 -8.42 -21.14
CA VAL A 590 -22.87 -7.55 -22.09
C VAL A 590 -23.35 -6.11 -21.87
N GLU A 591 -22.42 -5.24 -21.52
CA GLU A 591 -22.65 -3.81 -21.37
C GLU A 591 -22.01 -3.05 -22.51
N GLY A 592 -22.72 -2.08 -23.08
CA GLY A 592 -22.25 -1.25 -24.19
C GLY A 592 -23.28 -1.15 -25.31
N HIS A 593 -23.17 -0.09 -26.12
CA HIS A 593 -24.12 0.18 -27.20
C HIS A 593 -23.83 -0.72 -28.41
N CYS A 594 -24.58 -1.81 -28.55
CA CYS A 594 -24.48 -2.71 -29.70
C CYS A 594 -25.87 -3.16 -30.17
N GLY A 595 -26.03 -3.40 -31.47
CA GLY A 595 -27.30 -3.82 -32.08
C GLY A 595 -27.42 -5.33 -32.27
N ARG A 596 -26.30 -6.06 -32.24
CA ARG A 596 -26.27 -7.51 -32.41
C ARG A 596 -25.03 -8.13 -31.78
N ILE A 597 -25.17 -9.34 -31.25
CA ILE A 597 -24.07 -10.15 -30.73
C ILE A 597 -24.08 -11.52 -31.40
N ASP A 598 -22.89 -11.99 -31.77
CA ASP A 598 -22.65 -13.34 -32.30
C ASP A 598 -21.61 -14.06 -31.43
N VAL A 599 -21.82 -15.35 -31.19
CA VAL A 599 -20.82 -16.24 -30.57
C VAL A 599 -20.46 -17.32 -31.57
N THR A 600 -19.16 -17.52 -31.81
CA THR A 600 -18.62 -18.55 -32.69
C THR A 600 -17.75 -19.54 -31.93
N ASN A 601 -17.71 -20.79 -32.38
CA ASN A 601 -16.75 -21.77 -31.89
C ASN A 601 -15.31 -21.49 -32.42
N GLN A 602 -14.34 -22.33 -32.05
CA GLN A 602 -12.93 -22.20 -32.46
C GLN A 602 -12.71 -22.32 -33.98
N LEU A 603 -13.67 -22.90 -34.72
CA LEU A 603 -13.65 -23.02 -36.17
C LEU A 603 -14.30 -21.81 -36.87
N GLY A 604 -14.72 -20.78 -36.12
CA GLY A 604 -15.40 -19.60 -36.63
C GLY A 604 -16.87 -19.85 -37.02
N GLN A 605 -17.45 -21.00 -36.67
CA GLN A 605 -18.85 -21.30 -36.96
C GLN A 605 -19.75 -20.64 -35.91
N PRO A 606 -20.82 -19.90 -36.31
CA PRO A 606 -21.74 -19.28 -35.37
C PRO A 606 -22.54 -20.35 -34.63
N VAL A 607 -22.46 -20.31 -33.30
CA VAL A 607 -23.20 -21.21 -32.39
C VAL A 607 -24.33 -20.49 -31.66
N TRP A 608 -24.29 -19.16 -31.60
CA TRP A 608 -25.35 -18.33 -31.03
C TRP A 608 -25.35 -16.94 -31.67
N SER A 609 -26.52 -16.33 -31.82
CA SER A 609 -26.67 -14.97 -32.35
C SER A 609 -27.98 -14.33 -31.86
N ARG A 610 -27.93 -13.04 -31.53
CA ARG A 610 -29.11 -12.27 -31.11
C ARG A 610 -29.01 -10.81 -31.50
N ASN A 611 -30.10 -10.26 -32.01
CA ASN A 611 -30.28 -8.81 -32.15
C ASN A 611 -30.74 -8.22 -30.81
N LEU A 612 -30.19 -7.07 -30.45
CA LEU A 612 -30.43 -6.40 -29.18
C LEU A 612 -31.38 -5.20 -29.37
N PRO A 613 -32.23 -4.88 -28.37
CA PRO A 613 -33.07 -3.69 -28.41
C PRO A 613 -32.22 -2.41 -28.48
N GLU A 614 -32.59 -1.46 -29.34
CA GLU A 614 -31.93 -0.16 -29.38
C GLU A 614 -32.22 0.64 -28.09
N GLY A 615 -31.18 1.26 -27.51
CA GLY A 615 -31.29 2.16 -26.35
C GLY A 615 -31.07 1.52 -24.98
N GLU A 616 -30.93 0.20 -24.89
CA GLU A 616 -30.50 -0.48 -23.67
C GLU A 616 -28.96 -0.56 -23.61
N PHE A 617 -28.38 -0.23 -22.45
CA PHE A 617 -26.94 -0.29 -22.24
C PHE A 617 -26.47 -1.66 -21.75
N ARG A 618 -27.35 -2.45 -21.14
CA ARG A 618 -27.01 -3.71 -20.45
C ARG A 618 -27.91 -4.83 -20.95
N HIS A 619 -27.31 -5.91 -21.41
CA HIS A 619 -28.03 -7.06 -21.95
C HIS A 619 -27.62 -8.36 -21.25
N LEU A 620 -28.61 -9.14 -20.82
CA LEU A 620 -28.39 -10.48 -20.32
C LEU A 620 -28.45 -11.51 -21.46
N ILE A 621 -27.39 -12.29 -21.58
CA ILE A 621 -27.21 -13.34 -22.57
C ILE A 621 -27.19 -14.69 -21.86
N ASN A 622 -28.07 -15.59 -22.30
CA ASN A 622 -28.10 -16.97 -21.85
C ASN A 622 -27.55 -17.88 -22.96
N LEU A 623 -26.44 -18.54 -22.66
CA LEU A 623 -25.70 -19.52 -23.43
C LEU A 623 -25.76 -20.93 -22.79
N GLN A 624 -26.63 -21.13 -21.78
CA GLN A 624 -26.87 -22.44 -21.21
C GLN A 624 -27.33 -23.40 -22.31
N GLY A 625 -26.58 -24.49 -22.47
CA GLY A 625 -26.76 -25.45 -23.57
C GLY A 625 -25.58 -25.49 -24.54
N LEU A 626 -24.66 -24.52 -24.50
CA LEU A 626 -23.36 -24.67 -25.18
C LEU A 626 -22.42 -25.57 -24.34
N PRO A 627 -21.67 -26.50 -24.96
CA PRO A 627 -20.66 -27.28 -24.25
C PRO A 627 -19.55 -26.40 -23.68
N GLY A 628 -19.00 -26.80 -22.53
CA GLY A 628 -17.84 -26.14 -21.94
C GLY A 628 -16.65 -26.10 -22.93
N GLY A 629 -16.00 -24.95 -23.05
CA GLY A 629 -14.93 -24.73 -24.03
C GLY A 629 -14.66 -23.25 -24.33
N ILE A 630 -13.75 -23.00 -25.29
CA ILE A 630 -13.38 -21.66 -25.74
C ILE A 630 -14.21 -21.26 -26.97
N TYR A 631 -14.77 -20.06 -26.92
CA TYR A 631 -15.57 -19.42 -27.96
C TYR A 631 -15.04 -18.00 -28.24
N PHE A 632 -15.57 -17.38 -29.29
CA PHE A 632 -15.34 -15.97 -29.60
C PHE A 632 -16.66 -15.22 -29.70
N LEU A 633 -16.81 -14.16 -28.93
CA LEU A 633 -17.95 -13.24 -28.98
C LEU A 633 -17.60 -12.04 -29.86
N ARG A 634 -18.50 -11.66 -30.76
CA ARG A 634 -18.43 -10.42 -31.55
C ARG A 634 -19.67 -9.57 -31.34
N ALA A 635 -19.49 -8.29 -31.07
CA ALA A 635 -20.58 -7.32 -31.02
C ALA A 635 -20.56 -6.41 -32.25
N TRP A 636 -21.75 -6.07 -32.72
CA TRP A 636 -21.98 -5.34 -33.96
C TRP A 636 -22.82 -4.09 -33.72
N LEU A 637 -22.53 -3.01 -34.42
CA LEU A 637 -23.34 -1.79 -34.48
C LEU A 637 -23.52 -1.39 -35.94
N LYS A 638 -24.76 -1.19 -36.39
CA LYS A 638 -25.09 -0.84 -37.79
C LYS A 638 -24.40 -1.74 -38.84
N ASN A 639 -24.29 -3.04 -38.56
CA ASN A 639 -23.63 -4.09 -39.36
C ASN A 639 -22.10 -4.01 -39.44
N GLU A 640 -21.43 -3.22 -38.61
CA GLU A 640 -19.98 -3.23 -38.46
C GLU A 640 -19.57 -3.91 -37.14
N PRO A 641 -18.55 -4.80 -37.13
CA PRO A 641 -18.06 -5.41 -35.90
C PRO A 641 -17.27 -4.35 -35.12
N ILE A 642 -17.71 -4.06 -33.90
CA ILE A 642 -17.11 -3.02 -33.05
C ILE A 642 -16.34 -3.61 -31.87
N TYR A 643 -16.53 -4.88 -31.55
CA TYR A 643 -15.85 -5.55 -30.45
C TYR A 643 -15.71 -7.05 -30.72
N GLN A 644 -14.59 -7.62 -30.29
CA GLN A 644 -14.37 -9.07 -30.28
C GLN A 644 -13.66 -9.47 -28.98
N ALA A 645 -14.12 -10.55 -28.36
CA ALA A 645 -13.48 -11.10 -27.16
C ALA A 645 -13.48 -12.63 -27.16
N ARG A 646 -12.47 -13.21 -26.48
CA ARG A 646 -12.42 -14.64 -26.18
C ARG A 646 -13.37 -14.92 -25.02
N LEU A 647 -14.29 -15.87 -25.18
CA LEU A 647 -15.27 -16.27 -24.17
C LEU A 647 -15.00 -17.71 -23.72
N ILE A 648 -14.95 -17.96 -22.42
CA ILE A 648 -14.73 -19.28 -21.84
C ILE A 648 -16.04 -19.72 -21.16
N ILE A 649 -16.59 -20.86 -21.58
CA ILE A 649 -17.76 -21.48 -20.91
C ILE A 649 -17.25 -22.65 -20.07
N SER A 650 -17.48 -22.60 -18.76
CA SER A 650 -17.15 -23.65 -17.80
C SER A 650 -18.45 -24.27 -17.28
N ASN A 651 -18.77 -25.48 -17.75
CA ASN A 651 -19.93 -26.25 -17.28
C ASN A 651 -19.65 -26.94 -15.94
#